data_AF-A0A162TCJ9-F1
#
_entry.id   AF-A0A162TCJ9-F1
#
_cell.length_a   1.000
_cell.length_b   1.000
_cell.length_c   1.000
_cell.angle_alpha   90.00
_cell.angle_beta   90.00
_cell.angle_gamma   90.00
#
_symmetry.space_group_name_H-M   'P 1'
#
loop_
_entity.id
_entity.type
_entity.pdbx_description
1 polymer ?
#
loop_
_entity_poly.entity_id
_entity_poly.type
_entity_poly.pdbx_seq_one_letter_code
_entity_poly.pdbx_strand_id
1 'polypeptide(L)'
;MKSKRMVVLVLTATLIVSTKSVFAQGINDTANNSKTISISSTNITTDKLSAVSEKEKAKISQDQAKQTAREVLKNYFETTIDDTKFQCNVNFNLAYNGAKTSTWDIHWYNPNEDKQVNIDVAIDGSTGKVLRVNKFEMIPNQTSLAIATITQEQAKDISEAFLKKINPKEFSETTLVKDNNSMISYGMNSYSFTYSRTINKIPCESNNIRVEVDGITGKIISYGIVWDSDLKVPSSDKVINQQEAQEIFDKDTKMNLVYNSYIEKPYNHQDIKTKLVYTTDSSSPLIIDAENGKALTWNGEYMESIKTRNITDQQKEEIFKTGKSTEKFSSPIGSEKAEQVIKEKIKKLFGDGYDINSINYEENENGYLGKGMKVWYADFVKKGNNTNFGPPEGSISINALTEELVRMDKFNFNDKSDEKFQPKLNWEQGYDNAISFIAKNCPQKIKEINTEQKNYNNQSYIYGGIPNRFITFNFGRIVNGVGFNNSIPYNNDGINITFDTKTGEMNSYSCVWQDKLDLPTATNTISNDKAKEIFLSANKPQLIYLLLNKGENMDKVNSKLQLVYSVGNLNSPLNSIDAYTGELLNFYGENIDENMDVFKSKVKGSDVEKESTILASQGIIDIKDFKLDSEITRLQLVKILVNAKGFNPYLKGMNELSFTKGIGDKDSTDYKYVQLGVMYGIIEDKKEVFKGEELVTREELAKSLVKLLGYDKIAEIKGLLNITYTDGNMISEDKVGYVSLAGGLKLIEASIDNKIRPKDTVTMSELIKAVYTALGSLRK
;
A
#
# COMPACT_ATOMS: atom_id res chain seq x y z
N MET A 1 45.65 33.17 -61.66
CA MET A 1 44.47 32.28 -61.68
C MET A 1 44.21 31.80 -60.26
N LYS A 2 42.98 31.98 -59.72
CA LYS A 2 41.99 30.91 -59.40
C LYS A 2 42.55 29.75 -58.55
N SER A 3 41.97 29.33 -57.41
CA SER A 3 40.86 29.87 -56.60
C SER A 3 40.67 29.07 -55.28
N LYS A 4 40.20 29.74 -54.19
CA LYS A 4 39.07 29.37 -53.25
C LYS A 4 38.77 27.86 -52.99
N ARG A 5 38.45 27.34 -51.80
CA ARG A 5 37.89 27.78 -50.47
C ARG A 5 38.05 26.55 -49.50
N MET A 6 37.66 26.48 -48.20
CA MET A 6 37.53 27.37 -47.02
C MET A 6 36.71 26.62 -45.91
N VAL A 7 36.77 27.03 -44.63
CA VAL A 7 35.99 26.53 -43.45
C VAL A 7 36.56 25.21 -42.86
N VAL A 8 37.19 25.14 -41.67
CA VAL A 8 36.96 25.64 -40.29
C VAL A 8 35.98 24.79 -39.47
N LEU A 9 36.50 24.14 -38.42
CA LEU A 9 35.76 23.85 -37.19
C LEU A 9 36.72 23.96 -36.01
N VAL A 10 36.32 24.73 -34.98
CA VAL A 10 37.17 25.13 -33.85
C VAL A 10 36.86 24.25 -32.64
N LEU A 11 37.91 23.78 -31.95
CA LEU A 11 37.82 23.08 -30.67
C LEU A 11 38.63 23.87 -29.63
N THR A 12 37.96 24.75 -28.90
CA THR A 12 38.53 25.50 -27.77
C THR A 12 37.97 24.94 -26.47
N ALA A 13 38.83 24.25 -25.72
CA ALA A 13 38.59 23.98 -24.30
C ALA A 13 39.01 25.21 -23.48
N THR A 14 38.16 25.64 -22.56
CA THR A 14 38.49 26.75 -21.64
C THR A 14 37.98 26.44 -20.24
N LEU A 15 38.88 26.47 -19.26
CA LEU A 15 38.52 26.42 -17.84
C LEU A 15 37.65 27.62 -17.48
N ILE A 16 36.67 27.41 -16.60
CA ILE A 16 36.03 28.49 -15.84
C ILE A 16 36.34 28.27 -14.36
N VAL A 17 37.16 29.17 -13.81
CA VAL A 17 37.41 29.30 -12.37
C VAL A 17 36.67 30.56 -11.91
N SER A 18 35.64 30.42 -11.08
CA SER A 18 34.90 31.56 -10.53
C SER A 18 35.62 32.17 -9.34
N THR A 19 35.85 33.48 -9.39
CA THR A 19 36.69 34.23 -8.45
C THR A 19 35.96 34.64 -7.16
N LYS A 20 36.72 34.79 -6.07
CA LYS A 20 36.34 35.62 -4.93
C LYS A 20 36.88 37.03 -5.14
N SER A 21 36.07 38.06 -4.93
CA SER A 21 36.52 39.45 -4.87
C SER A 21 36.21 40.06 -3.50
N VAL A 22 37.26 40.47 -2.81
CA VAL A 22 37.22 41.42 -1.68
C VAL A 22 37.56 42.79 -2.27
N PHE A 23 36.88 43.85 -1.86
CA PHE A 23 37.30 45.22 -2.15
C PHE A 23 37.21 46.09 -0.90
N ALA A 24 38.25 46.88 -0.68
CA ALA A 24 38.40 47.79 0.46
C ALA A 24 38.09 49.25 0.06
N GLN A 25 38.06 50.13 1.07
CA GLN A 25 37.54 51.50 1.00
C GLN A 25 38.34 52.49 0.13
N GLY A 26 37.63 53.52 -0.36
CA GLY A 26 38.17 54.84 -0.67
C GLY A 26 37.60 55.89 0.30
N ILE A 27 38.27 57.05 0.42
CA ILE A 27 38.11 58.05 1.51
C ILE A 27 37.82 59.46 0.93
N ASN A 28 37.32 60.39 1.77
CA ASN A 28 37.03 61.84 1.58
C ASN A 28 35.67 62.22 0.93
N ASP A 29 34.97 63.32 1.31
CA ASP A 29 35.31 64.40 2.27
C ASP A 29 34.10 65.16 2.91
N THR A 30 34.32 65.75 4.08
CA THR A 30 33.66 66.91 4.77
C THR A 30 32.11 67.09 4.94
N ALA A 31 31.69 66.98 6.21
CA ALA A 31 30.94 67.97 7.04
C ALA A 31 29.59 68.63 6.62
N ASN A 32 28.50 68.32 7.37
CA ASN A 32 27.81 69.29 8.28
C ASN A 32 26.65 68.71 9.13
N ASN A 33 26.41 69.37 10.27
CA ASN A 33 25.26 69.32 11.22
C ASN A 33 23.87 68.97 10.62
N SER A 34 22.88 68.33 11.30
CA SER A 34 22.65 68.05 12.74
C SER A 34 21.44 67.11 13.00
N LYS A 35 21.25 66.72 14.28
CA LYS A 35 20.05 66.13 14.96
C LYS A 35 19.77 64.61 14.84
N THR A 36 20.02 63.95 15.97
CA THR A 36 19.39 62.75 16.56
C THR A 36 18.12 62.16 15.95
N ILE A 37 18.09 60.82 15.84
CA ILE A 37 17.04 59.91 16.38
C ILE A 37 17.67 58.53 16.66
N SER A 38 17.20 57.86 17.72
CA SER A 38 17.74 56.59 18.24
C SER A 38 17.42 55.37 17.36
N ILE A 39 18.37 54.46 17.19
CA ILE A 39 18.13 53.14 16.59
C ILE A 39 17.76 52.16 17.71
N SER A 40 16.53 51.64 17.69
CA SER A 40 16.12 50.53 18.56
C SER A 40 16.42 49.19 17.90
N SER A 41 16.97 48.26 18.67
CA SER A 41 17.22 46.88 18.26
C SER A 41 15.94 46.04 18.33
N THR A 42 15.45 45.52 17.20
CA THR A 42 14.65 44.27 17.13
C THR A 42 14.51 43.81 15.69
N ASN A 43 14.85 42.54 15.43
CA ASN A 43 14.15 41.63 14.52
C ASN A 43 14.75 40.21 14.67
N ILE A 44 14.59 39.65 15.87
CA ILE A 44 14.68 38.20 16.08
C ILE A 44 13.25 37.68 15.91
N THR A 45 13.03 36.80 14.93
CA THR A 45 11.69 36.24 14.67
C THR A 45 11.26 35.32 15.81
N THR A 46 9.96 35.34 16.12
CA THR A 46 9.34 34.53 17.19
C THR A 46 9.61 33.03 17.05
N ASP A 47 9.71 32.53 15.82
CA ASP A 47 9.96 31.11 15.53
C ASP A 47 11.34 30.62 15.98
N LYS A 48 12.33 31.52 16.08
CA LYS A 48 13.65 31.18 16.64
C LYS A 48 13.66 31.21 18.18
N LEU A 49 12.72 31.92 18.80
CA LEU A 49 12.56 31.96 20.26
C LEU A 49 11.76 30.75 20.77
N SER A 50 10.70 30.34 20.06
CA SER A 50 9.96 29.11 20.40
C SER A 50 10.85 27.86 20.31
N ALA A 51 11.55 27.66 19.19
CA ALA A 51 12.42 26.50 18.97
C ALA A 51 13.61 26.39 19.95
N VAL A 52 14.02 27.50 20.59
CA VAL A 52 15.00 27.49 21.68
C VAL A 52 14.33 27.15 23.01
N SER A 53 13.17 27.74 23.32
CA SER A 53 12.41 27.47 24.56
C SER A 53 11.89 26.03 24.68
N GLU A 54 11.72 25.32 23.57
CA GLU A 54 11.24 23.94 23.57
C GLU A 54 12.35 22.93 23.88
N LYS A 55 13.59 23.20 23.43
CA LYS A 55 14.76 22.35 23.74
C LYS A 55 15.13 22.35 25.23
N GLU A 56 14.78 23.41 25.97
CA GLU A 56 14.96 23.50 27.42
C GLU A 56 14.12 22.49 28.22
N LYS A 57 13.15 21.81 27.58
CA LYS A 57 12.35 20.74 28.20
C LYS A 57 13.01 19.36 28.12
N ALA A 58 14.09 19.19 27.37
CA ALA A 58 14.85 17.95 27.32
C ALA A 58 15.73 17.79 28.57
N LYS A 59 15.75 16.60 29.19
CA LYS A 59 16.64 16.30 30.33
C LYS A 59 18.05 15.91 29.91
N ILE A 60 18.24 15.64 28.62
CA ILE A 60 19.51 15.25 28.01
C ILE A 60 19.77 16.09 26.76
N SER A 61 21.03 16.44 26.57
CA SER A 61 21.48 17.31 25.49
C SER A 61 21.44 16.60 24.13
N GLN A 62 21.45 17.42 23.08
CA GLN A 62 21.60 16.95 21.70
C GLN A 62 22.86 16.07 21.53
N ASP A 63 23.97 16.42 22.19
CA ASP A 63 25.22 15.67 22.09
C ASP A 63 25.17 14.33 22.84
N GLN A 64 24.51 14.29 24.00
CA GLN A 64 24.26 13.03 24.72
C GLN A 64 23.39 12.09 23.87
N ALA A 65 22.32 12.60 23.25
CA ALA A 65 21.48 11.82 22.34
C ALA A 65 22.28 11.31 21.12
N LYS A 66 23.14 12.14 20.52
CA LYS A 66 24.03 11.73 19.41
C LYS A 66 25.05 10.68 19.84
N GLN A 67 25.60 10.78 21.05
CA GLN A 67 26.50 9.75 21.58
C GLN A 67 25.76 8.42 21.77
N THR A 68 24.61 8.42 22.46
CA THR A 68 23.79 7.22 22.67
C THR A 68 23.40 6.57 21.34
N ALA A 69 22.97 7.36 20.35
CA ALA A 69 22.64 6.86 19.03
C ALA A 69 23.85 6.21 18.32
N ARG A 70 25.05 6.79 18.39
CA ARG A 70 26.28 6.17 17.85
C ARG A 70 26.64 4.87 18.56
N GLU A 71 26.48 4.81 19.88
CA GLU A 71 26.74 3.60 20.67
C GLU A 71 25.77 2.48 20.33
N VAL A 72 24.46 2.78 20.21
CA VAL A 72 23.44 1.81 19.76
C VAL A 72 23.75 1.30 18.35
N LEU A 73 24.07 2.18 17.40
CA LEU A 73 24.39 1.79 16.03
C LEU A 73 25.63 0.91 15.94
N LYS A 74 26.67 1.22 16.73
CA LYS A 74 27.90 0.42 16.79
C LYS A 74 27.66 -0.95 17.43
N ASN A 75 26.96 -1.00 18.56
CA ASN A 75 26.83 -2.20 19.38
C ASN A 75 25.77 -3.19 18.86
N TYR A 76 24.75 -2.71 18.14
CA TYR A 76 23.61 -3.54 17.73
C TYR A 76 23.32 -3.56 16.21
N PHE A 77 23.74 -2.53 15.47
CA PHE A 77 23.52 -2.41 14.02
C PHE A 77 24.82 -2.51 13.21
N GLU A 78 25.93 -2.90 13.86
CA GLU A 78 27.28 -3.05 13.29
C GLU A 78 27.75 -1.81 12.48
N THR A 79 27.27 -0.62 12.84
CA THR A 79 27.43 0.59 12.05
C THR A 79 28.16 1.66 12.85
N THR A 80 29.37 2.01 12.41
CA THR A 80 30.14 3.14 12.97
C THR A 80 29.94 4.36 12.09
N ILE A 81 29.45 5.46 12.67
CA ILE A 81 29.26 6.73 11.97
C ILE A 81 30.58 7.49 11.87
N ASP A 82 31.04 7.68 10.63
CA ASP A 82 32.18 8.51 10.25
C ASP A 82 31.67 9.87 9.76
N ASP A 83 31.93 10.94 10.53
CA ASP A 83 31.43 12.29 10.22
C ASP A 83 32.06 12.92 8.97
N THR A 84 33.09 12.30 8.37
CA THR A 84 33.61 12.69 7.05
C THR A 84 32.79 12.10 5.89
N LYS A 85 31.97 11.08 6.15
CA LYS A 85 31.17 10.34 5.15
C LYS A 85 29.67 10.51 5.34
N PHE A 86 29.22 10.77 6.55
CA PHE A 86 27.80 10.95 6.88
C PHE A 86 27.47 12.43 7.12
N GLN A 87 26.52 12.94 6.36
CA GLN A 87 25.77 14.15 6.70
C GLN A 87 24.86 13.85 7.89
N CYS A 88 24.64 14.82 8.78
CA CYS A 88 23.86 14.62 9.99
C CYS A 88 22.87 15.78 10.20
N ASN A 89 21.59 15.46 10.32
CA ASN A 89 20.53 16.37 10.75
C ASN A 89 20.01 15.92 12.13
N VAL A 90 19.64 16.86 13.00
CA VAL A 90 19.02 16.56 14.30
C VAL A 90 17.86 17.50 14.55
N ASN A 91 16.68 16.92 14.68
CA ASN A 91 15.45 17.60 15.05
C ASN A 91 15.07 17.26 16.50
N PHE A 92 14.29 18.13 17.13
CA PHE A 92 13.71 17.88 18.44
C PHE A 92 12.19 17.98 18.31
N ASN A 93 11.48 16.91 18.68
CA ASN A 93 10.02 16.83 18.62
C ASN A 93 9.46 16.75 20.05
N LEU A 94 8.28 17.34 20.27
CA LEU A 94 7.62 17.36 21.59
C LEU A 94 6.67 16.17 21.82
N ALA A 95 6.40 15.39 20.79
CA ALA A 95 5.53 14.21 20.85
C ALA A 95 6.03 13.12 19.89
N TYR A 96 5.77 11.86 20.25
CA TYR A 96 6.15 10.69 19.48
C TYR A 96 4.98 9.70 19.45
N ASN A 97 4.50 9.35 18.26
CA ASN A 97 3.35 8.44 18.04
C ASN A 97 2.11 8.76 18.91
N GLY A 98 1.82 10.05 19.11
CA GLY A 98 0.68 10.51 19.93
C GLY A 98 0.92 10.44 21.45
N ALA A 99 2.07 9.98 21.94
CA ALA A 99 2.47 10.13 23.34
C ALA A 99 3.20 11.47 23.58
N LYS A 100 3.11 12.00 24.81
CA LYS A 100 3.82 13.22 25.26
C LYS A 100 5.31 12.97 25.55
N THR A 101 5.93 12.13 24.74
CA THR A 101 7.36 11.81 24.80
C THR A 101 8.10 12.72 23.84
N SER A 102 8.97 13.58 24.38
CA SER A 102 9.87 14.37 23.55
C SER A 102 10.98 13.50 22.97
N THR A 103 11.42 13.79 21.75
CA THR A 103 12.45 13.00 21.06
C THR A 103 13.52 13.85 20.41
N TRP A 104 14.76 13.39 20.49
CA TRP A 104 15.84 13.78 19.59
C TRP A 104 15.84 12.83 18.40
N ASP A 105 15.38 13.32 17.25
CA ASP A 105 15.37 12.57 15.99
C ASP A 105 16.62 12.93 15.19
N ILE A 106 17.52 11.96 15.08
CA ILE A 106 18.84 12.11 14.47
C ILE A 106 18.84 11.33 13.16
N HIS A 107 19.01 12.04 12.05
CA HIS A 107 19.12 11.47 10.72
C HIS A 107 20.58 11.53 10.24
N TRP A 108 21.11 10.41 9.77
CA TRP A 108 22.40 10.32 9.11
C TRP A 108 22.24 9.82 7.67
N TYR A 109 22.89 10.52 6.74
CA TYR A 109 22.88 10.17 5.32
C TYR A 109 24.32 10.12 4.78
N ASN A 110 24.72 8.97 4.24
CA ASN A 110 25.94 8.81 3.45
C ASN A 110 25.58 8.79 1.96
N PRO A 111 25.96 9.81 1.17
CA PRO A 111 25.64 9.94 -0.25
C PRO A 111 26.59 9.17 -1.19
N ASN A 112 27.35 8.18 -0.70
CA ASN A 112 28.29 7.42 -1.52
C ASN A 112 27.61 6.80 -2.76
N GLU A 113 28.27 6.94 -3.92
CA GLU A 113 27.70 6.60 -5.24
C GLU A 113 27.50 5.09 -5.43
N ASP A 114 28.33 4.25 -4.81
CA ASP A 114 28.19 2.78 -4.86
C ASP A 114 27.13 2.28 -3.88
N LYS A 115 26.99 2.93 -2.72
CA LYS A 115 26.08 2.54 -1.64
C LYS A 115 25.65 3.72 -0.78
N GLN A 116 24.43 4.19 -1.00
CA GLN A 116 23.79 5.19 -0.15
C GLN A 116 23.28 4.54 1.14
N VAL A 117 23.45 5.22 2.28
CA VAL A 117 23.01 4.73 3.60
C VAL A 117 22.26 5.82 4.33
N ASN A 118 21.00 5.54 4.68
CA ASN A 118 20.13 6.40 5.48
C ASN A 118 19.89 5.74 6.85
N ILE A 119 20.00 6.51 7.93
CA ILE A 119 19.84 6.02 9.29
C ILE A 119 19.05 7.04 10.11
N ASP A 120 17.88 6.66 10.60
CA ASP A 120 17.04 7.47 11.48
C ASP A 120 17.03 6.87 12.88
N VAL A 121 17.47 7.64 13.88
CA VAL A 121 17.44 7.24 15.30
C VAL A 121 16.60 8.23 16.09
N ALA A 122 15.58 7.73 16.82
CA ALA A 122 14.84 8.52 17.80
C ALA A 122 15.29 8.16 19.22
N ILE A 123 15.77 9.14 19.96
CA ILE A 123 16.14 9.03 21.38
C ILE A 123 15.11 9.79 22.23
N ASP A 124 14.56 9.15 23.26
CA ASP A 124 13.70 9.78 24.27
C ASP A 124 14.45 10.94 24.95
N GLY A 125 13.97 12.17 24.79
CA GLY A 125 14.59 13.40 25.30
C GLY A 125 14.52 13.59 26.82
N SER A 126 13.86 12.69 27.55
CA SER A 126 13.78 12.66 29.02
C SER A 126 14.58 11.52 29.65
N THR A 127 14.69 10.37 28.99
CA THR A 127 15.31 9.15 29.57
C THR A 127 16.58 8.69 28.86
N GLY A 128 16.80 9.09 27.61
CA GLY A 128 17.94 8.64 26.81
C GLY A 128 17.77 7.25 26.22
N LYS A 129 16.63 6.58 26.44
CA LYS A 129 16.32 5.33 25.76
C LYS A 129 16.18 5.54 24.26
N VAL A 130 16.67 4.59 23.48
CA VAL A 130 16.39 4.54 22.04
C VAL A 130 14.97 4.02 21.82
N LEU A 131 14.16 4.83 21.13
CA LEU A 131 12.77 4.53 20.78
C LEU A 131 12.63 3.98 19.36
N ARG A 132 13.53 4.36 18.47
CA ARG A 132 13.54 3.94 17.06
C ARG A 132 14.95 3.91 16.51
N VAL A 133 15.24 2.90 15.69
CA VAL A 133 16.33 2.90 14.72
C VAL A 133 15.77 2.35 13.41
N ASN A 134 15.87 3.11 12.32
CA ASN A 134 15.67 2.59 10.97
C ASN A 134 16.98 2.75 10.22
N LYS A 135 17.43 1.70 9.55
CA LYS A 135 18.62 1.70 8.71
C LYS A 135 18.23 1.19 7.32
N PHE A 136 18.33 2.07 6.32
CA PHE A 136 18.07 1.76 4.93
C PHE A 136 19.36 1.89 4.12
N GLU A 137 19.72 0.85 3.38
CA GLU A 137 20.88 0.82 2.50
C GLU A 137 20.39 0.65 1.05
N MET A 138 20.82 1.54 0.15
CA MET A 138 20.45 1.50 -1.26
C MET A 138 21.71 1.47 -2.12
N ILE A 139 21.81 0.47 -3.00
CA ILE A 139 22.88 0.34 -3.98
C ILE A 139 22.31 0.77 -5.33
N PRO A 140 22.71 1.93 -5.90
CA PRO A 140 22.19 2.40 -7.17
C PRO A 140 22.39 1.37 -8.29
N ASN A 141 21.39 1.22 -9.15
CA ASN A 141 21.34 0.27 -10.27
C ASN A 141 21.34 -1.23 -9.88
N GLN A 142 21.32 -1.61 -8.60
CA GLN A 142 21.10 -3.00 -8.22
C GLN A 142 19.61 -3.36 -8.35
N THR A 143 19.29 -4.29 -9.24
CA THR A 143 17.97 -4.95 -9.24
C THR A 143 17.92 -5.96 -8.10
N SER A 144 17.02 -5.78 -7.13
CA SER A 144 16.99 -6.55 -5.88
C SER A 144 16.40 -7.96 -6.04
N LEU A 145 17.03 -8.79 -6.87
CA LEU A 145 16.74 -10.21 -7.05
C LEU A 145 17.37 -11.10 -5.96
N ALA A 146 17.74 -10.51 -4.83
CA ALA A 146 18.44 -11.18 -3.76
C ALA A 146 17.46 -12.00 -2.90
N ILE A 147 17.50 -13.32 -3.03
CA ILE A 147 16.74 -14.24 -2.14
C ILE A 147 17.20 -14.10 -0.68
N ALA A 148 16.38 -14.46 0.31
CA ALA A 148 16.84 -14.58 1.70
C ALA A 148 17.87 -15.72 1.89
N THR A 149 18.72 -15.64 2.92
CA THR A 149 19.66 -16.69 3.35
C THR A 149 19.20 -17.42 4.62
N ILE A 150 18.30 -16.81 5.40
CA ILE A 150 17.75 -17.33 6.65
C ILE A 150 16.23 -17.51 6.54
N THR A 151 15.67 -18.41 7.33
CA THR A 151 14.21 -18.55 7.44
C THR A 151 13.62 -17.48 8.36
N GLN A 152 12.31 -17.27 8.29
CA GLN A 152 11.57 -16.43 9.23
C GLN A 152 11.78 -16.86 10.70
N GLU A 153 11.95 -18.15 10.97
CA GLU A 153 12.19 -18.67 12.32
C GLU A 153 13.61 -18.33 12.82
N GLN A 154 14.62 -18.44 11.96
CA GLN A 154 15.98 -17.97 12.25
C GLN A 154 16.02 -16.45 12.46
N ALA A 155 15.26 -15.68 11.67
CA ALA A 155 15.12 -14.25 11.83
C ALA A 155 14.40 -13.86 13.13
N LYS A 156 13.41 -14.65 13.57
CA LYS A 156 12.76 -14.51 14.87
C LYS A 156 13.75 -14.71 16.01
N ASP A 157 14.58 -15.74 15.96
CA ASP A 157 15.59 -16.00 17.00
C ASP A 157 16.63 -14.87 17.08
N ILE A 158 17.05 -14.32 15.93
CA ILE A 158 17.90 -13.12 15.85
C ILE A 158 17.20 -11.91 16.49
N SER A 159 15.92 -11.69 16.16
CA SER A 159 15.09 -10.62 16.73
C SER A 159 14.99 -10.73 18.25
N GLU A 160 14.64 -11.89 18.80
CA GLU A 160 14.56 -12.08 20.25
C GLU A 160 15.93 -11.95 20.93
N ALA A 161 17.01 -12.46 20.33
CA ALA A 161 18.37 -12.34 20.86
C ALA A 161 18.87 -10.89 20.89
N PHE A 162 18.39 -10.05 19.99
CA PHE A 162 18.60 -8.60 20.01
C PHE A 162 17.76 -7.92 21.11
N LEU A 163 16.47 -8.25 21.23
CA LEU A 163 15.59 -7.67 22.26
C LEU A 163 16.04 -7.98 23.69
N LYS A 164 16.53 -9.21 23.94
CA LYS A 164 17.17 -9.63 25.20
C LYS A 164 18.43 -8.82 25.57
N LYS A 165 19.02 -8.06 24.63
CA LYS A 165 20.17 -7.16 24.88
C LYS A 165 19.76 -5.70 25.02
N ILE A 166 18.93 -5.19 24.12
CA ILE A 166 18.63 -3.74 24.05
C ILE A 166 17.60 -3.28 25.08
N ASN A 167 16.53 -4.05 25.31
CA ASN A 167 15.48 -3.75 26.29
C ASN A 167 14.92 -5.06 26.92
N PRO A 168 15.72 -5.77 27.72
CA PRO A 168 15.33 -7.06 28.29
C PRO A 168 14.11 -6.98 29.22
N LYS A 169 13.92 -5.86 29.93
CA LYS A 169 12.78 -5.68 30.84
C LYS A 169 11.48 -5.60 30.06
N GLU A 170 11.38 -4.65 29.14
CA GLU A 170 10.20 -4.42 28.31
C GLU A 170 9.88 -5.67 27.49
N PHE A 171 10.89 -6.31 26.87
CA PHE A 171 10.69 -7.57 26.15
C PHE A 171 10.12 -8.70 27.02
N SER A 172 10.53 -8.82 28.29
CA SER A 172 9.99 -9.84 29.20
C SER A 172 8.50 -9.65 29.55
N GLU A 173 7.96 -8.45 29.31
CA GLU A 173 6.54 -8.12 29.44
C GLU A 173 5.77 -8.28 28.09
N THR A 174 6.35 -8.88 27.05
CA THR A 174 5.72 -8.99 25.70
C THR A 174 5.45 -10.41 25.23
N THR A 175 4.53 -10.54 24.27
CA THR A 175 4.27 -11.76 23.48
C THR A 175 4.31 -11.44 21.99
N LEU A 176 4.89 -12.33 21.19
CA LEU A 176 4.88 -12.22 19.72
C LEU A 176 3.43 -12.22 19.19
N VAL A 177 3.08 -11.20 18.41
CA VAL A 177 1.82 -11.12 17.68
C VAL A 177 1.88 -12.10 16.51
N LYS A 178 0.86 -12.96 16.38
CA LYS A 178 0.70 -13.80 15.19
C LYS A 178 0.04 -12.97 14.09
N ASP A 179 0.77 -12.70 13.02
CA ASP A 179 0.18 -12.19 11.79
C ASP A 179 -0.43 -13.35 11.00
N ASN A 180 -1.75 -13.53 11.15
CA ASN A 180 -2.51 -14.54 10.40
C ASN A 180 -2.92 -14.04 9.00
N ASN A 181 -2.64 -12.78 8.66
CA ASN A 181 -3.07 -12.12 7.42
C ASN A 181 -1.85 -11.65 6.59
N SER A 182 -0.70 -12.29 6.81
CA SER A 182 0.58 -11.93 6.19
C SER A 182 0.49 -12.09 4.67
N MET A 183 0.25 -10.98 3.98
CA MET A 183 0.31 -10.94 2.53
C MET A 183 1.71 -11.41 2.10
N ILE A 184 1.76 -12.42 1.23
CA ILE A 184 3.00 -12.86 0.62
C ILE A 184 3.51 -11.72 -0.26
N SER A 185 4.43 -10.92 0.32
CA SER A 185 4.89 -9.67 -0.27
C SER A 185 6.06 -9.93 -1.22
N TYR A 186 5.74 -10.04 -2.51
CA TYR A 186 6.71 -10.28 -3.58
C TYR A 186 7.92 -9.34 -3.47
N GLY A 187 9.12 -9.92 -3.32
CA GLY A 187 10.38 -9.17 -3.27
C GLY A 187 10.71 -8.51 -1.93
N MET A 188 9.92 -8.69 -0.86
CA MET A 188 10.37 -8.32 0.48
C MET A 188 11.44 -9.32 0.96
N ASN A 189 12.62 -8.78 1.26
CA ASN A 189 13.79 -9.53 1.70
C ASN A 189 14.04 -9.42 3.22
N SER A 190 13.06 -8.89 3.97
CA SER A 190 13.15 -8.67 5.41
C SER A 190 11.99 -9.32 6.16
N TYR A 191 12.26 -9.75 7.38
CA TYR A 191 11.27 -10.35 8.28
C TYR A 191 10.96 -9.38 9.42
N SER A 192 9.69 -9.01 9.55
CA SER A 192 9.21 -8.10 10.59
C SER A 192 8.50 -8.86 11.70
N PHE A 193 8.79 -8.51 12.95
CA PHE A 193 8.22 -9.13 14.16
C PHE A 193 7.69 -8.05 15.09
N THR A 194 6.43 -8.20 15.52
CA THR A 194 5.79 -7.29 16.48
C THR A 194 5.52 -8.07 17.77
N TYR A 195 5.99 -7.54 18.90
CA TYR A 195 5.80 -8.11 20.22
C TYR A 195 4.97 -7.13 21.06
N SER A 196 3.71 -7.47 21.33
CA SER A 196 2.80 -6.63 22.10
C SER A 196 2.96 -6.88 23.59
N ARG A 197 2.89 -5.81 24.38
CA ARG A 197 2.92 -5.86 25.84
C ARG A 197 1.73 -6.65 26.35
N THR A 198 1.97 -7.48 27.36
CA THR A 198 0.97 -8.30 28.02
C THR A 198 0.87 -7.87 29.48
N ILE A 199 -0.27 -7.29 29.85
CA ILE A 199 -0.56 -6.80 31.20
C ILE A 199 -1.61 -7.75 31.79
N ASN A 200 -1.37 -8.37 32.95
CA ASN A 200 -2.29 -9.34 33.55
C ASN A 200 -2.73 -10.50 32.61
N LYS A 201 -1.84 -10.93 31.68
CA LYS A 201 -2.11 -11.89 30.60
C LYS A 201 -3.02 -11.39 29.46
N ILE A 202 -3.34 -10.10 29.43
CA ILE A 202 -4.16 -9.44 28.41
C ILE A 202 -3.25 -8.61 27.48
N PRO A 203 -3.31 -8.77 26.15
CA PRO A 203 -2.53 -7.97 25.21
C PRO A 203 -2.90 -6.49 25.24
N CYS A 204 -1.89 -5.62 25.09
CA CYS A 204 -2.02 -4.17 24.97
C CYS A 204 -1.33 -3.73 23.67
N GLU A 205 -2.00 -3.89 22.52
CA GLU A 205 -1.38 -3.72 21.19
C GLU A 205 -0.75 -2.34 20.96
N SER A 206 -1.30 -1.31 21.59
CA SER A 206 -0.78 0.06 21.59
C SER A 206 0.58 0.23 22.28
N ASN A 207 1.04 -0.78 23.02
CA ASN A 207 2.37 -0.87 23.60
C ASN A 207 3.06 -2.08 23.00
N ASN A 208 3.97 -1.86 22.06
CA ASN A 208 4.63 -2.93 21.34
C ASN A 208 6.07 -2.59 21.01
N ILE A 209 6.83 -3.66 20.72
CA ILE A 209 8.18 -3.60 20.18
C ILE A 209 8.12 -4.20 18.78
N ARG A 210 8.59 -3.47 17.77
CA ARG A 210 8.74 -3.96 16.41
C ARG A 210 10.22 -4.11 16.07
N VAL A 211 10.59 -5.21 15.44
CA VAL A 211 11.94 -5.49 14.93
C VAL A 211 11.84 -5.92 13.49
N GLU A 212 12.80 -5.50 12.67
CA GLU A 212 12.95 -5.97 11.30
C GLU A 212 14.36 -6.49 11.08
N VAL A 213 14.44 -7.72 10.58
CA VAL A 213 15.69 -8.44 10.30
C VAL A 213 15.83 -8.58 8.80
N ASP A 214 16.95 -8.13 8.24
CA ASP A 214 17.29 -8.37 6.84
C ASP A 214 17.53 -9.88 6.63
N GLY A 215 16.70 -10.49 5.79
CA GLY A 215 16.72 -11.92 5.51
C GLY A 215 17.92 -12.36 4.68
N ILE A 216 18.66 -11.44 4.04
CA ILE A 216 19.86 -11.77 3.25
C ILE A 216 21.10 -11.87 4.15
N THR A 217 21.27 -10.95 5.08
CA THR A 217 22.46 -10.80 5.93
C THR A 217 22.27 -11.24 7.38
N GLY A 218 21.01 -11.43 7.81
CA GLY A 218 20.66 -11.74 9.19
C GLY A 218 20.85 -10.57 10.17
N LYS A 219 20.95 -9.33 9.68
CA LYS A 219 21.20 -8.15 10.52
C LYS A 219 19.90 -7.44 10.89
N ILE A 220 19.87 -6.83 12.08
CA ILE A 220 18.78 -5.92 12.44
C ILE A 220 18.87 -4.66 11.57
N ILE A 221 17.79 -4.31 10.90
CA ILE A 221 17.68 -3.11 10.04
C ILE A 221 16.62 -2.12 10.55
N SER A 222 15.60 -2.58 11.27
CA SER A 222 14.70 -1.69 12.01
C SER A 222 14.46 -2.20 13.44
N TYR A 223 14.28 -1.24 14.33
CA TYR A 223 13.81 -1.41 15.68
C TYR A 223 12.90 -0.22 16.03
N GLY A 224 11.76 -0.50 16.64
CA GLY A 224 10.88 0.51 17.21
C GLY A 224 10.26 0.01 18.50
N ILE A 225 10.11 0.89 19.48
CA ILE A 225 9.34 0.63 20.69
C ILE A 225 8.35 1.76 20.91
N VAL A 226 7.09 1.39 21.15
CA VAL A 226 6.05 2.26 21.68
C VAL A 226 5.72 1.73 23.06
N TRP A 227 6.08 2.49 24.09
CA TRP A 227 5.95 2.05 25.48
C TRP A 227 5.60 3.22 26.38
N ASP A 228 4.53 3.08 27.14
CA ASP A 228 4.16 4.02 28.17
C ASP A 228 4.27 3.30 29.53
N SER A 229 5.22 3.77 30.34
CA SER A 229 5.53 3.18 31.65
C SER A 229 4.54 3.62 32.73
N ASP A 230 3.83 4.73 32.50
CA ASP A 230 2.93 5.38 33.46
C ASP A 230 1.44 5.10 33.13
N LEU A 231 1.18 4.12 32.24
CA LEU A 231 -0.16 3.69 31.86
C LEU A 231 -1.01 3.33 33.09
N LYS A 232 -2.15 4.01 33.20
CA LYS A 232 -3.19 3.68 34.18
C LYS A 232 -4.02 2.52 33.66
N VAL A 233 -3.62 1.31 34.05
CA VAL A 233 -4.31 0.06 33.73
C VAL A 233 -5.67 -0.01 34.46
N PRO A 234 -6.80 -0.19 33.77
CA PRO A 234 -8.09 -0.40 34.45
C PRO A 234 -8.17 -1.81 35.06
N SER A 235 -8.93 -1.94 36.15
CA SER A 235 -9.20 -3.24 36.77
C SER A 235 -9.97 -4.17 35.82
N SER A 236 -9.65 -5.45 35.88
CA SER A 236 -10.31 -6.54 35.17
C SER A 236 -11.36 -7.28 36.03
N ASP A 237 -11.67 -6.80 37.24
CA ASP A 237 -12.48 -7.55 38.22
C ASP A 237 -13.99 -7.53 37.91
N LYS A 238 -14.42 -6.66 36.98
CA LYS A 238 -15.82 -6.42 36.61
C LYS A 238 -16.08 -6.53 35.11
N VAL A 239 -15.29 -7.35 34.41
CA VAL A 239 -15.54 -7.60 32.99
C VAL A 239 -16.52 -8.74 32.77
N ILE A 240 -17.30 -8.65 31.70
CA ILE A 240 -18.01 -9.80 31.13
C ILE A 240 -17.00 -10.89 30.74
N ASN A 241 -17.43 -12.14 30.81
CA ASN A 241 -16.59 -13.27 30.47
C ASN A 241 -16.58 -13.56 28.95
N GLN A 242 -15.68 -14.43 28.51
CA GLN A 242 -15.48 -14.78 27.10
C GLN A 242 -16.75 -15.32 26.42
N GLN A 243 -17.61 -16.05 27.14
CA GLN A 243 -18.87 -16.58 26.61
C GLN A 243 -19.90 -15.47 26.42
N GLU A 244 -20.06 -14.58 27.40
CA GLU A 244 -20.94 -13.41 27.29
C GLU A 244 -20.53 -12.50 26.12
N ALA A 245 -19.22 -12.29 25.95
CA ALA A 245 -18.68 -11.58 24.79
C ALA A 245 -19.01 -12.29 23.46
N GLN A 246 -18.81 -13.61 23.38
CA GLN A 246 -19.17 -14.40 22.20
C GLN A 246 -20.67 -14.31 21.87
N GLU A 247 -21.56 -14.42 22.88
CA GLU A 247 -23.01 -14.31 22.70
C GLU A 247 -23.43 -12.93 22.16
N ILE A 248 -22.75 -11.86 22.58
CA ILE A 248 -22.99 -10.50 22.03
C ILE A 248 -22.56 -10.42 20.56
N PHE A 249 -21.37 -10.91 20.19
CA PHE A 249 -20.93 -10.91 18.80
C PHE A 249 -21.81 -11.82 17.91
N ASP A 250 -22.13 -13.04 18.36
CA ASP A 250 -23.00 -13.99 17.63
C ASP A 250 -24.39 -13.41 17.34
N LYS A 251 -24.91 -12.57 18.26
CA LYS A 251 -26.21 -11.91 18.16
C LYS A 251 -26.17 -10.64 17.30
N ASP A 252 -25.20 -9.76 17.54
CA ASP A 252 -25.19 -8.39 16.99
C ASP A 252 -24.35 -8.25 15.70
N THR A 253 -23.48 -9.21 15.37
CA THR A 253 -22.79 -9.27 14.07
C THR A 253 -23.79 -9.63 12.95
N LYS A 254 -23.75 -8.85 11.87
CA LYS A 254 -24.56 -9.04 10.66
C LYS A 254 -23.66 -9.09 9.44
N MET A 255 -23.95 -10.00 8.52
CA MET A 255 -23.27 -10.09 7.24
C MET A 255 -24.15 -9.46 6.15
N ASN A 256 -23.52 -8.79 5.19
CA ASN A 256 -24.15 -8.30 3.98
C ASN A 256 -23.60 -9.07 2.78
N LEU A 257 -24.51 -9.58 1.95
CA LEU A 257 -24.18 -10.05 0.60
C LEU A 257 -23.96 -8.82 -0.29
N VAL A 258 -22.78 -8.71 -0.90
CA VAL A 258 -22.37 -7.55 -1.72
C VAL A 258 -21.59 -7.99 -2.95
N TYR A 259 -21.68 -7.20 -4.02
CA TYR A 259 -20.67 -7.26 -5.08
C TYR A 259 -19.44 -6.49 -4.61
N ASN A 260 -18.29 -7.16 -4.58
CA ASN A 260 -17.01 -6.52 -4.30
C ASN A 260 -16.09 -6.70 -5.50
N SER A 261 -15.62 -5.56 -6.01
CA SER A 261 -14.54 -5.50 -7.00
C SER A 261 -13.23 -5.91 -6.35
N TYR A 262 -12.44 -6.74 -7.03
CA TYR A 262 -11.07 -7.05 -6.64
C TYR A 262 -10.12 -6.72 -7.81
N ILE A 263 -8.94 -6.23 -7.45
CA ILE A 263 -7.81 -6.13 -8.37
C ILE A 263 -7.12 -7.49 -8.29
N GLU A 264 -7.23 -8.34 -9.31
CA GLU A 264 -6.84 -9.77 -9.19
C GLU A 264 -5.39 -9.97 -8.72
N LYS A 265 -4.47 -9.03 -9.03
CA LYS A 265 -3.13 -8.89 -8.44
C LYS A 265 -2.76 -7.40 -8.41
N PRO A 266 -1.81 -6.92 -7.57
CA PRO A 266 -1.42 -5.50 -7.54
C PRO A 266 -0.68 -5.05 -8.83
N TYR A 267 -0.65 -5.91 -9.84
CA TYR A 267 -0.02 -5.76 -11.14
C TYR A 267 -0.95 -6.10 -12.34
N ASN A 268 -2.26 -6.36 -12.14
CA ASN A 268 -3.26 -6.32 -13.22
C ASN A 268 -4.50 -5.43 -12.88
N HIS A 269 -4.58 -4.23 -13.48
CA HIS A 269 -5.56 -3.14 -13.28
C HIS A 269 -6.62 -3.16 -14.39
N GLN A 270 -6.40 -3.95 -15.44
CA GLN A 270 -7.24 -4.04 -16.63
C GLN A 270 -8.46 -4.96 -16.39
N ASP A 271 -8.28 -5.92 -15.48
CA ASP A 271 -9.24 -6.96 -15.12
C ASP A 271 -9.66 -6.81 -13.65
N ILE A 272 -10.54 -5.85 -13.40
CA ILE A 272 -11.26 -5.77 -12.13
C ILE A 272 -12.30 -6.88 -12.12
N LYS A 273 -12.09 -7.89 -11.28
CA LYS A 273 -13.01 -9.00 -11.14
C LYS A 273 -14.00 -8.70 -10.03
N THR A 274 -15.28 -8.62 -10.40
CA THR A 274 -16.34 -8.49 -9.41
C THR A 274 -16.73 -9.88 -8.91
N LYS A 275 -16.52 -10.15 -7.63
CA LYS A 275 -17.06 -11.34 -6.96
C LYS A 275 -18.30 -10.96 -6.15
N LEU A 276 -19.17 -11.94 -5.94
CA LEU A 276 -20.23 -11.88 -4.96
C LEU A 276 -19.68 -12.43 -3.64
N VAL A 277 -19.73 -11.63 -2.57
CA VAL A 277 -19.07 -11.94 -1.29
C VAL A 277 -19.91 -11.51 -0.10
N TYR A 278 -19.61 -12.06 1.07
CA TYR A 278 -20.09 -11.56 2.36
C TYR A 278 -19.05 -10.65 3.01
N THR A 279 -19.50 -9.49 3.49
CA THR A 279 -18.75 -8.58 4.36
C THR A 279 -19.55 -8.28 5.62
N THR A 280 -18.89 -7.83 6.69
CA THR A 280 -19.60 -7.37 7.90
C THR A 280 -20.39 -6.09 7.58
N ASP A 281 -21.68 -6.06 7.92
CA ASP A 281 -22.46 -4.82 7.91
C ASP A 281 -21.83 -3.82 8.89
N SER A 282 -21.84 -2.52 8.53
CA SER A 282 -21.24 -1.48 9.36
C SER A 282 -21.94 -1.23 10.71
N SER A 283 -23.11 -1.86 10.96
CA SER A 283 -23.72 -1.92 12.29
C SER A 283 -23.21 -3.04 13.20
N SER A 284 -22.41 -3.97 12.65
CA SER A 284 -21.80 -5.05 13.43
C SER A 284 -20.75 -4.47 14.38
N PRO A 285 -20.77 -4.80 15.68
CA PRO A 285 -19.69 -4.43 16.57
C PRO A 285 -18.42 -5.17 16.16
N LEU A 286 -17.31 -4.43 16.04
CA LEU A 286 -15.95 -5.01 16.00
C LEU A 286 -15.26 -4.96 17.36
N ILE A 287 -15.78 -4.12 18.26
CA ILE A 287 -15.28 -3.85 19.60
C ILE A 287 -16.48 -3.77 20.53
N ILE A 288 -16.41 -4.41 21.69
CA ILE A 288 -17.38 -4.24 22.79
C ILE A 288 -16.65 -3.88 24.08
N ASP A 289 -17.25 -3.01 24.87
CA ASP A 289 -16.73 -2.62 26.18
C ASP A 289 -16.79 -3.81 27.14
N ALA A 290 -15.65 -4.22 27.69
CA ALA A 290 -15.60 -5.40 28.54
C ALA A 290 -16.33 -5.18 29.89
N GLU A 291 -16.49 -3.95 30.37
CA GLU A 291 -17.17 -3.67 31.66
C GLU A 291 -18.71 -3.81 31.58
N ASN A 292 -19.31 -3.61 30.41
CA ASN A 292 -20.78 -3.52 30.28
C ASN A 292 -21.38 -4.17 29.01
N GLY A 293 -20.56 -4.76 28.13
CA GLY A 293 -20.99 -5.46 26.93
C GLY A 293 -21.56 -4.57 25.81
N LYS A 294 -21.50 -3.24 25.92
CA LYS A 294 -21.98 -2.34 24.85
C LYS A 294 -21.00 -2.30 23.68
N ALA A 295 -21.55 -2.24 22.47
CA ALA A 295 -20.80 -1.98 21.25
C ALA A 295 -20.08 -0.62 21.27
N LEU A 296 -18.82 -0.64 20.84
CA LEU A 296 -17.94 0.53 20.72
C LEU A 296 -17.53 0.76 19.26
N THR A 297 -17.43 2.03 18.89
CA THR A 297 -16.71 2.47 17.68
C THR A 297 -15.19 2.30 17.85
N TRP A 298 -14.42 2.42 16.76
CA TRP A 298 -12.95 2.36 16.79
C TRP A 298 -12.29 3.44 17.67
N ASN A 299 -12.94 4.59 17.87
CA ASN A 299 -12.52 5.65 18.80
C ASN A 299 -13.13 5.51 20.22
N GLY A 300 -13.76 4.36 20.50
CA GLY A 300 -14.30 3.98 21.81
C GLY A 300 -15.44 4.87 22.28
N GLU A 301 -16.34 5.26 21.38
CA GLU A 301 -17.65 5.82 21.71
C GLU A 301 -18.67 4.68 21.67
N TYR A 302 -19.67 4.72 22.56
CA TYR A 302 -20.75 3.74 22.53
C TYR A 302 -21.63 3.96 21.30
N MET A 303 -22.03 2.87 20.64
CA MET A 303 -22.96 2.88 19.50
C MET A 303 -24.41 2.93 20.02
N GLU A 304 -24.82 4.04 20.65
CA GLU A 304 -26.08 4.09 21.43
C GLU A 304 -27.35 4.30 20.59
N SER A 305 -27.24 4.79 19.35
CA SER A 305 -28.33 4.71 18.36
C SER A 305 -27.83 4.93 16.93
N ILE A 306 -28.15 4.01 16.02
CA ILE A 306 -27.87 4.18 14.60
C ILE A 306 -29.01 4.99 13.99
N LYS A 307 -28.74 6.24 13.61
CA LYS A 307 -29.70 7.03 12.83
C LYS A 307 -29.70 6.49 11.40
N THR A 308 -30.85 6.03 10.92
CA THR A 308 -31.01 5.53 9.55
C THR A 308 -31.91 6.46 8.75
N ARG A 309 -31.50 6.78 7.52
CA ARG A 309 -32.31 7.50 6.53
C ARG A 309 -32.43 6.66 5.27
N ASN A 310 -33.65 6.47 4.79
CA ASN A 310 -33.94 5.78 3.55
C ASN A 310 -35.22 6.39 2.94
N ILE A 311 -35.29 6.54 1.62
CA ILE A 311 -36.52 6.96 0.94
C ILE A 311 -37.35 5.74 0.54
N THR A 312 -38.67 5.89 0.61
CA THR A 312 -39.63 4.84 0.25
C THR A 312 -39.65 4.59 -1.27
N ASP A 313 -40.09 3.40 -1.68
CA ASP A 313 -40.24 3.06 -3.10
C ASP A 313 -41.24 3.98 -3.82
N GLN A 314 -42.25 4.51 -3.11
CA GLN A 314 -43.14 5.55 -3.66
C GLN A 314 -42.37 6.83 -3.99
N GLN A 315 -41.51 7.32 -3.08
CA GLN A 315 -40.68 8.50 -3.35
C GLN A 315 -39.69 8.25 -4.50
N LYS A 316 -39.11 7.05 -4.60
CA LYS A 316 -38.29 6.64 -5.77
C LYS A 316 -39.10 6.67 -7.07
N GLU A 317 -40.35 6.21 -7.04
CA GLU A 317 -41.25 6.23 -8.19
C GLU A 317 -41.62 7.65 -8.62
N GLU A 318 -41.88 8.55 -7.66
CA GLU A 318 -42.18 9.97 -7.90
C GLU A 318 -40.97 10.72 -8.50
N ILE A 319 -39.78 10.53 -7.94
CA ILE A 319 -38.52 11.09 -8.49
C ILE A 319 -38.27 10.57 -9.91
N PHE A 320 -38.43 9.27 -10.14
CA PHE A 320 -38.21 8.66 -11.45
C PHE A 320 -39.20 9.17 -12.52
N LYS A 321 -40.48 9.34 -12.17
CA LYS A 321 -41.53 9.84 -13.09
C LYS A 321 -41.42 11.32 -13.41
N THR A 322 -40.97 12.14 -12.45
CA THR A 322 -40.81 13.59 -12.62
C THR A 322 -39.45 13.98 -13.21
N GLY A 323 -38.48 13.06 -13.18
CA GLY A 323 -37.17 13.23 -13.75
C GLY A 323 -37.17 13.33 -15.27
N LYS A 324 -36.46 14.33 -15.81
CA LYS A 324 -36.16 14.40 -17.24
C LYS A 324 -34.91 13.58 -17.54
N SER A 325 -35.04 12.51 -18.32
CA SER A 325 -33.89 11.80 -18.88
C SER A 325 -33.08 12.71 -19.80
N THR A 326 -31.75 12.65 -19.70
CA THR A 326 -30.86 13.15 -20.75
C THR A 326 -30.96 12.26 -21.98
N GLU A 327 -30.99 12.85 -23.17
CA GLU A 327 -30.89 12.10 -24.43
C GLU A 327 -29.43 11.67 -24.66
N LYS A 328 -29.22 10.47 -25.19
CA LYS A 328 -27.88 9.96 -25.53
C LYS A 328 -27.57 10.32 -26.98
N PHE A 329 -26.59 11.19 -27.19
CA PHE A 329 -26.08 11.54 -28.51
C PHE A 329 -25.43 10.32 -29.18
N SER A 330 -25.52 10.25 -30.52
CA SER A 330 -24.91 9.18 -31.32
C SER A 330 -23.37 9.27 -31.38
N SER A 331 -22.81 10.43 -31.07
CA SER A 331 -21.37 10.69 -31.01
C SER A 331 -21.04 11.69 -29.89
N PRO A 332 -19.79 11.72 -29.38
CA PRO A 332 -19.37 12.70 -28.38
C PRO A 332 -19.60 14.15 -28.83
N ILE A 333 -20.05 15.00 -27.91
CA ILE A 333 -20.16 16.46 -28.12
C ILE A 333 -18.78 17.09 -28.34
N GLY A 334 -18.71 18.20 -29.08
CA GLY A 334 -17.48 18.97 -29.28
C GLY A 334 -17.09 19.82 -28.06
N SER A 335 -15.82 20.26 -28.03
CA SER A 335 -15.21 21.03 -26.93
C SER A 335 -15.99 22.29 -26.57
N GLU A 336 -16.38 23.12 -27.54
CA GLU A 336 -17.12 24.37 -27.29
C GLU A 336 -18.44 24.13 -26.56
N LYS A 337 -19.18 23.09 -26.97
CA LYS A 337 -20.44 22.69 -26.35
C LYS A 337 -20.21 22.10 -24.95
N ALA A 338 -19.15 21.30 -24.77
CA ALA A 338 -18.76 20.79 -23.47
C ALA A 338 -18.38 21.92 -22.49
N GLU A 339 -17.61 22.92 -22.95
CA GLU A 339 -17.20 24.09 -22.18
C GLU A 339 -18.41 24.91 -21.72
N GLN A 340 -19.39 25.15 -22.60
CA GLN A 340 -20.65 25.80 -22.24
C GLN A 340 -21.42 25.03 -21.15
N VAL A 341 -21.58 23.72 -21.33
CA VAL A 341 -22.28 22.84 -20.37
C VAL A 341 -21.56 22.79 -19.02
N ILE A 342 -20.23 22.76 -19.02
CA ILE A 342 -19.42 22.80 -17.80
C ILE A 342 -19.56 24.16 -17.10
N LYS A 343 -19.44 25.29 -17.82
CA LYS A 343 -19.66 26.64 -17.26
C LYS A 343 -21.04 26.77 -16.62
N GLU A 344 -22.09 26.26 -17.26
CA GLU A 344 -23.42 26.22 -16.68
C GLU A 344 -23.52 25.38 -15.39
N LYS A 345 -22.87 24.21 -15.34
CA LYS A 345 -22.87 23.34 -14.15
C LYS A 345 -22.09 23.99 -13.00
N ILE A 346 -20.90 24.54 -13.26
CA ILE A 346 -20.12 25.32 -12.27
C ILE A 346 -20.98 26.47 -11.72
N LYS A 347 -21.61 27.26 -12.61
CA LYS A 347 -22.51 28.36 -12.21
C LYS A 347 -23.68 27.89 -11.34
N LYS A 348 -24.29 26.74 -11.66
CA LYS A 348 -25.40 26.16 -10.89
C LYS A 348 -24.97 25.60 -9.53
N LEU A 349 -23.71 25.19 -9.37
CA LEU A 349 -23.15 24.64 -8.13
C LEU A 349 -22.55 25.72 -7.21
N PHE A 350 -21.84 26.68 -7.79
CA PHE A 350 -20.95 27.60 -7.06
C PHE A 350 -21.11 29.08 -7.43
N GLY A 351 -22.04 29.42 -8.33
CA GLY A 351 -22.27 30.78 -8.81
C GLY A 351 -21.22 31.27 -9.83
N ASP A 352 -21.30 32.57 -10.15
CA ASP A 352 -20.52 33.19 -11.23
C ASP A 352 -19.03 33.48 -10.90
N GLY A 353 -18.53 32.99 -9.77
CA GLY A 353 -17.20 33.33 -9.22
C GLY A 353 -16.00 32.62 -9.86
N TYR A 354 -16.20 31.76 -10.86
CA TYR A 354 -15.18 30.86 -11.40
C TYR A 354 -15.10 30.90 -12.93
N ASP A 355 -13.90 30.66 -13.44
CA ASP A 355 -13.61 30.45 -14.87
C ASP A 355 -12.98 29.07 -15.08
N ILE A 356 -13.06 28.56 -16.32
CA ILE A 356 -12.40 27.31 -16.73
C ILE A 356 -10.94 27.64 -17.09
N ASN A 357 -10.00 26.86 -16.54
CA ASN A 357 -8.57 26.97 -16.80
C ASN A 357 -8.09 25.97 -17.86
N SER A 358 -8.67 24.77 -17.90
CA SER A 358 -8.34 23.71 -18.85
C SER A 358 -9.61 22.99 -19.30
N ILE A 359 -9.62 22.42 -20.51
CA ILE A 359 -10.65 21.47 -20.93
C ILE A 359 -10.00 20.38 -21.80
N ASN A 360 -10.26 19.12 -21.46
CA ASN A 360 -9.65 17.95 -22.08
C ASN A 360 -10.72 16.88 -22.36
N TYR A 361 -10.56 16.16 -23.46
CA TYR A 361 -11.37 14.99 -23.78
C TYR A 361 -10.65 13.71 -23.37
N GLU A 362 -11.36 12.77 -22.75
CA GLU A 362 -10.81 11.50 -22.31
C GLU A 362 -11.76 10.35 -22.65
N GLU A 363 -11.23 9.32 -23.31
CA GLU A 363 -11.90 8.02 -23.42
C GLU A 363 -11.31 7.09 -22.36
N ASN A 364 -12.04 6.88 -21.27
CA ASN A 364 -11.59 6.09 -20.12
C ASN A 364 -11.64 4.59 -20.44
N GLU A 365 -10.81 4.09 -21.36
CA GLU A 365 -10.75 2.66 -21.70
C GLU A 365 -10.52 1.79 -20.45
N ASN A 366 -9.72 2.25 -19.49
CA ASN A 366 -9.46 1.60 -18.19
C ASN A 366 -9.35 2.63 -17.03
N GLY A 367 -10.01 3.79 -17.17
CA GLY A 367 -9.81 4.92 -16.25
C GLY A 367 -10.66 4.88 -14.97
N TYR A 368 -10.27 5.72 -13.99
CA TYR A 368 -10.87 5.81 -12.65
C TYR A 368 -12.31 6.37 -12.61
N LEU A 369 -12.83 6.77 -13.78
CA LEU A 369 -14.22 7.22 -13.98
C LEU A 369 -15.15 6.11 -14.48
N GLY A 370 -14.62 4.92 -14.78
CA GLY A 370 -15.37 3.76 -15.27
C GLY A 370 -14.95 3.33 -16.68
N LYS A 371 -14.91 2.00 -16.90
CA LYS A 371 -14.44 1.36 -18.14
C LYS A 371 -15.30 1.79 -19.35
N GLY A 372 -14.63 2.30 -20.39
CA GLY A 372 -15.25 2.78 -21.63
C GLY A 372 -15.93 4.15 -21.56
N MET A 373 -15.81 4.91 -20.45
CA MET A 373 -16.53 6.18 -20.30
C MET A 373 -15.88 7.33 -21.07
N LYS A 374 -16.60 7.92 -22.03
CA LYS A 374 -16.18 9.09 -22.79
C LYS A 374 -16.58 10.36 -22.03
N VAL A 375 -15.62 11.18 -21.62
CA VAL A 375 -15.86 12.38 -20.81
C VAL A 375 -15.15 13.61 -21.35
N TRP A 376 -15.71 14.77 -21.03
CA TRP A 376 -14.99 16.04 -21.04
C TRP A 376 -14.65 16.41 -19.60
N TYR A 377 -13.37 16.59 -19.32
CA TYR A 377 -12.80 17.01 -18.03
C TYR A 377 -12.38 18.48 -18.13
N ALA A 378 -12.56 19.25 -17.05
CA ALA A 378 -12.06 20.62 -16.95
C ALA A 378 -11.60 20.96 -15.52
N ASP A 379 -10.50 21.70 -15.43
CA ASP A 379 -10.11 22.40 -14.19
C ASP A 379 -10.76 23.79 -14.14
N PHE A 380 -11.20 24.23 -12.96
CA PHE A 380 -11.72 25.57 -12.74
C PHE A 380 -10.97 26.33 -11.64
N VAL A 381 -10.97 27.65 -11.76
CA VAL A 381 -10.25 28.59 -10.88
C VAL A 381 -11.15 29.76 -10.49
N LYS A 382 -10.89 30.42 -9.35
CA LYS A 382 -11.56 31.69 -9.02
C LYS A 382 -11.20 32.77 -10.04
N LYS A 383 -12.20 33.58 -10.42
CA LYS A 383 -11.99 34.73 -11.32
C LYS A 383 -10.92 35.67 -10.78
N GLY A 384 -9.98 36.04 -11.64
CA GLY A 384 -8.83 36.88 -11.30
C GLY A 384 -7.58 36.12 -10.84
N ASN A 385 -7.66 34.82 -10.54
CA ASN A 385 -6.48 34.00 -10.30
C ASN A 385 -5.89 33.52 -11.63
N ASN A 386 -4.86 34.22 -12.13
CA ASN A 386 -4.08 33.77 -13.29
C ASN A 386 -3.05 32.71 -12.85
N THR A 387 -3.25 31.44 -13.24
CA THR A 387 -2.40 30.33 -12.77
C THR A 387 -1.79 29.51 -13.92
N ASN A 388 -0.68 30.01 -14.48
CA ASN A 388 0.32 29.12 -15.08
C ASN A 388 1.14 28.35 -14.01
N PHE A 389 0.99 28.67 -12.71
CA PHE A 389 1.84 28.19 -11.62
C PHE A 389 1.13 27.97 -10.26
N GLY A 390 -0.21 27.88 -10.24
CA GLY A 390 -0.98 27.62 -9.01
C GLY A 390 -1.92 26.43 -9.18
N PRO A 391 -2.25 25.68 -8.11
CA PRO A 391 -3.19 24.58 -8.21
C PRO A 391 -4.62 25.11 -8.52
N PRO A 392 -5.44 24.34 -9.26
CA PRO A 392 -6.82 24.72 -9.53
C PRO A 392 -7.66 24.78 -8.25
N GLU A 393 -8.79 25.49 -8.29
CA GLU A 393 -9.77 25.49 -7.21
C GLU A 393 -10.54 24.16 -7.17
N GLY A 394 -10.69 23.51 -8.31
CA GLY A 394 -11.40 22.24 -8.42
C GLY A 394 -11.40 21.69 -9.84
N SER A 395 -12.00 20.52 -10.00
CA SER A 395 -12.19 19.87 -11.28
C SER A 395 -13.62 19.38 -11.46
N ILE A 396 -14.02 19.20 -12.71
CA ILE A 396 -15.37 18.77 -13.08
C ILE A 396 -15.33 17.96 -14.37
N SER A 397 -16.20 16.95 -14.48
CA SER A 397 -16.28 16.09 -15.65
C SER A 397 -17.72 15.80 -16.04
N ILE A 398 -18.00 15.87 -17.34
CA ILE A 398 -19.31 15.55 -17.92
C ILE A 398 -19.19 14.38 -18.89
N ASN A 399 -20.24 13.57 -18.99
CA ASN A 399 -20.32 12.49 -19.96
C ASN A 399 -20.51 13.09 -21.36
N ALA A 400 -19.59 12.77 -22.29
CA ALA A 400 -19.57 13.38 -23.62
C ALA A 400 -20.73 12.92 -24.53
N LEU A 401 -21.45 11.85 -24.17
CA LEU A 401 -22.60 11.32 -24.90
C LEU A 401 -23.95 11.74 -24.30
N THR A 402 -24.01 12.36 -23.13
CA THR A 402 -25.29 12.66 -22.44
C THR A 402 -25.35 14.02 -21.74
N GLU A 403 -24.25 14.77 -21.67
CA GLU A 403 -24.13 16.00 -20.87
C GLU A 403 -24.37 15.79 -19.35
N GLU A 404 -24.50 14.55 -18.86
CA GLU A 404 -24.62 14.24 -17.43
C GLU A 404 -23.38 14.68 -16.66
N LEU A 405 -23.56 15.10 -15.40
CA LEU A 405 -22.42 15.29 -14.50
C LEU A 405 -21.90 13.91 -14.07
N VAL A 406 -20.61 13.65 -14.30
CA VAL A 406 -19.93 12.40 -13.91
C VAL A 406 -19.17 12.62 -12.62
N ARG A 407 -18.34 13.66 -12.55
CA ARG A 407 -17.49 13.95 -11.40
C ARG A 407 -17.39 15.46 -11.15
N MET A 408 -17.22 15.85 -9.90
CA MET A 408 -16.86 17.19 -9.48
C MET A 408 -16.10 17.10 -8.16
N ASP A 409 -14.98 17.81 -8.04
CA ASP A 409 -14.23 17.98 -6.79
C ASP A 409 -13.84 19.44 -6.59
N LYS A 410 -13.93 19.92 -5.35
CA LYS A 410 -13.43 21.23 -4.90
C LYS A 410 -12.24 21.03 -3.96
N PHE A 411 -11.14 21.70 -4.25
CA PHE A 411 -9.86 21.56 -3.56
C PHE A 411 -9.63 22.70 -2.56
N ASN A 412 -9.54 22.35 -1.27
CA ASN A 412 -9.49 23.32 -0.18
C ASN A 412 -8.06 23.56 0.34
N PHE A 413 -7.10 23.82 -0.56
CA PHE A 413 -5.66 23.88 -0.25
C PHE A 413 -5.24 24.97 0.77
N ASN A 414 -6.05 26.00 0.97
CA ASN A 414 -5.71 27.17 1.79
C ASN A 414 -6.33 27.18 3.19
N ASP A 415 -7.19 26.21 3.52
CA ASP A 415 -7.80 26.14 4.86
C ASP A 415 -6.85 25.50 5.87
N LYS A 416 -6.87 26.01 7.10
CA LYS A 416 -6.15 25.40 8.22
C LYS A 416 -6.97 24.24 8.77
N SER A 417 -6.32 23.09 9.02
CA SER A 417 -6.92 21.90 9.61
C SER A 417 -7.62 22.18 10.95
N ASP A 418 -7.10 23.15 11.70
CA ASP A 418 -7.43 23.35 13.12
C ASP A 418 -8.44 24.50 13.34
N GLU A 419 -9.03 25.05 12.26
CA GLU A 419 -9.95 26.18 12.35
C GLU A 419 -11.31 25.75 12.94
N LYS A 420 -11.66 26.29 14.10
CA LYS A 420 -13.00 26.12 14.68
C LYS A 420 -14.05 26.88 13.86
N PHE A 421 -15.07 26.17 13.39
CA PHE A 421 -16.22 26.74 12.68
C PHE A 421 -17.54 26.21 13.25
N GLN A 422 -18.66 26.84 12.88
CA GLN A 422 -20.01 26.35 13.19
C GLN A 422 -20.60 25.68 11.95
N PRO A 423 -21.03 24.41 12.01
CA PRO A 423 -21.62 23.73 10.87
C PRO A 423 -22.91 24.41 10.41
N LYS A 424 -22.99 24.74 9.11
CA LYS A 424 -24.20 25.27 8.46
C LYS A 424 -25.21 24.19 8.09
N LEU A 425 -24.79 22.94 8.07
CA LEU A 425 -25.67 21.79 7.85
C LEU A 425 -25.30 20.64 8.79
N ASN A 426 -26.29 19.82 9.13
CA ASN A 426 -26.12 18.55 9.83
C ASN A 426 -26.25 17.37 8.86
N TRP A 427 -26.01 16.15 9.35
CA TRP A 427 -26.05 14.93 8.52
C TRP A 427 -27.42 14.65 7.89
N GLU A 428 -28.53 14.96 8.57
CA GLU A 428 -29.88 14.74 8.02
C GLU A 428 -30.20 15.73 6.90
N GLN A 429 -29.84 17.00 7.08
CA GLN A 429 -29.91 18.02 6.02
C GLN A 429 -29.00 17.67 4.84
N GLY A 430 -27.82 17.12 5.12
CA GLY A 430 -26.91 16.59 4.10
C GLY A 430 -27.54 15.46 3.28
N TYR A 431 -28.22 14.53 3.93
CA TYR A 431 -28.93 13.43 3.27
C TYR A 431 -30.04 13.96 2.35
N ASP A 432 -30.85 14.90 2.85
CA ASP A 432 -31.95 15.48 2.07
C ASP A 432 -31.42 16.31 0.88
N ASN A 433 -30.31 17.03 1.08
CA ASN A 433 -29.59 17.71 -0.01
C ASN A 433 -29.03 16.71 -1.04
N ALA A 434 -28.50 15.57 -0.59
CA ALA A 434 -27.99 14.51 -1.48
C ALA A 434 -29.09 13.88 -2.34
N ILE A 435 -30.21 13.48 -1.73
CA ILE A 435 -31.37 12.93 -2.44
C ILE A 435 -31.96 13.98 -3.41
N SER A 436 -32.11 15.23 -2.97
CA SER A 436 -32.57 16.34 -3.82
C SER A 436 -31.63 16.58 -5.01
N PHE A 437 -30.32 16.41 -4.82
CA PHE A 437 -29.34 16.52 -5.89
C PHE A 437 -29.45 15.38 -6.90
N ILE A 438 -29.61 14.13 -6.44
CA ILE A 438 -29.81 12.96 -7.30
C ILE A 438 -31.09 13.11 -8.12
N ALA A 439 -32.20 13.49 -7.46
CA ALA A 439 -33.48 13.74 -8.12
C ALA A 439 -33.42 14.82 -9.21
N LYS A 440 -32.48 15.77 -9.10
CA LYS A 440 -32.28 16.84 -10.08
C LYS A 440 -31.31 16.50 -11.22
N ASN A 441 -30.29 15.67 -10.96
CA ASN A 441 -29.16 15.48 -11.88
C ASN A 441 -29.08 14.08 -12.51
N CYS A 442 -29.65 13.06 -11.87
CA CYS A 442 -29.69 11.68 -12.35
C CYS A 442 -30.91 10.89 -11.82
N PRO A 443 -32.14 11.45 -11.90
CA PRO A 443 -33.36 10.86 -11.30
C PRO A 443 -33.66 9.44 -11.78
N GLN A 444 -33.29 9.09 -13.01
CA GLN A 444 -33.48 7.74 -13.55
C GLN A 444 -32.71 6.67 -12.76
N LYS A 445 -31.59 7.03 -12.12
CA LYS A 445 -30.76 6.11 -11.33
C LYS A 445 -31.33 5.85 -9.92
N ILE A 446 -32.33 6.61 -9.45
CA ILE A 446 -32.85 6.56 -8.07
C ILE A 446 -33.41 5.18 -7.65
N LYS A 447 -33.95 4.42 -8.62
CA LYS A 447 -34.49 3.06 -8.41
C LYS A 447 -33.39 1.99 -8.39
N GLU A 448 -32.23 2.27 -8.99
CA GLU A 448 -31.10 1.36 -9.10
C GLU A 448 -30.07 1.56 -7.99
N ILE A 449 -30.31 2.40 -6.97
CA ILE A 449 -29.35 2.64 -5.86
C ILE A 449 -29.92 2.28 -4.49
N ASN A 450 -29.01 1.87 -3.59
CA ASN A 450 -29.33 1.78 -2.17
C ASN A 450 -29.34 3.18 -1.56
N THR A 451 -30.54 3.63 -1.20
CA THR A 451 -30.81 4.92 -0.57
C THR A 451 -30.74 4.89 0.95
N GLU A 452 -30.56 3.71 1.57
CA GLU A 452 -30.34 3.59 3.00
C GLU A 452 -28.94 4.12 3.35
N GLN A 453 -28.89 5.05 4.31
CA GLN A 453 -27.66 5.55 4.90
C GLN A 453 -27.78 5.43 6.42
N LYS A 454 -26.77 4.81 7.04
CA LYS A 454 -26.66 4.59 8.49
C LYS A 454 -25.63 5.55 9.07
N ASN A 455 -25.96 6.17 10.20
CA ASN A 455 -25.13 7.14 10.89
C ASN A 455 -24.92 6.69 12.34
N TYR A 456 -23.70 6.22 12.63
CA TYR A 456 -23.37 5.39 13.78
C TYR A 456 -23.19 6.15 15.10
N ASN A 457 -23.06 7.47 15.04
CA ASN A 457 -23.19 8.47 16.10
C ASN A 457 -23.22 9.84 15.41
N ASN A 458 -23.81 10.89 16.01
CA ASN A 458 -23.84 12.24 15.43
C ASN A 458 -22.45 12.63 14.84
N GLN A 459 -22.30 12.63 13.52
CA GLN A 459 -21.04 12.88 12.77
C GLN A 459 -20.47 14.31 12.89
N SER A 460 -20.71 14.97 14.00
CA SER A 460 -19.72 15.85 14.61
C SER A 460 -18.49 15.02 14.98
N TYR A 461 -17.68 14.59 14.01
CA TYR A 461 -16.34 14.06 14.28
C TYR A 461 -15.53 15.21 14.86
N ILE A 462 -15.54 15.28 16.18
CA ILE A 462 -14.86 16.28 16.97
C ILE A 462 -13.43 15.78 17.16
N TYR A 463 -12.63 15.79 16.08
CA TYR A 463 -11.19 15.59 16.19
C TYR A 463 -10.59 16.84 16.84
N GLY A 464 -10.58 16.83 18.17
CA GLY A 464 -10.07 17.91 18.97
C GLY A 464 -10.93 19.18 19.02
N GLY A 465 -12.21 19.05 19.41
CA GLY A 465 -13.09 20.21 19.60
C GLY A 465 -13.61 20.86 18.30
N ILE A 466 -13.24 20.35 17.13
CA ILE A 466 -13.57 20.92 15.81
C ILE A 466 -14.57 20.01 15.08
N PRO A 467 -15.75 20.51 14.65
CA PRO A 467 -16.71 19.69 13.91
C PRO A 467 -16.16 19.12 12.60
N ASN A 468 -16.68 17.96 12.18
CA ASN A 468 -16.28 17.37 10.90
C ASN A 468 -16.57 18.33 9.75
N ARG A 469 -15.55 18.66 8.96
CA ARG A 469 -15.68 19.50 7.78
C ARG A 469 -16.47 18.84 6.66
N PHE A 470 -16.39 17.51 6.49
CA PHE A 470 -16.97 16.85 5.31
C PHE A 470 -17.91 15.71 5.71
N ILE A 471 -19.18 15.80 5.31
CA ILE A 471 -20.12 14.67 5.40
C ILE A 471 -20.32 14.06 4.02
N THR A 472 -20.26 12.73 3.96
CA THR A 472 -20.32 11.97 2.70
C THR A 472 -21.45 10.95 2.75
N PHE A 473 -22.17 10.84 1.63
CA PHE A 473 -23.23 9.87 1.40
C PHE A 473 -22.85 9.00 0.20
N ASN A 474 -22.96 7.68 0.35
CA ASN A 474 -22.51 6.71 -0.66
C ASN A 474 -23.68 5.80 -1.04
N PHE A 475 -24.22 6.00 -2.24
CA PHE A 475 -25.38 5.31 -2.78
C PHE A 475 -24.93 4.29 -3.83
N GLY A 476 -24.47 3.12 -3.37
CA GLY A 476 -24.05 2.03 -4.25
C GLY A 476 -25.21 1.50 -5.11
N ARG A 477 -24.92 1.10 -6.35
CA ARG A 477 -25.90 0.49 -7.24
C ARG A 477 -26.40 -0.85 -6.67
N ILE A 478 -27.66 -1.17 -6.93
CA ILE A 478 -28.30 -2.46 -6.61
C ILE A 478 -28.54 -3.20 -7.93
N VAL A 479 -28.05 -4.44 -8.02
CA VAL A 479 -28.32 -5.36 -9.13
C VAL A 479 -28.76 -6.70 -8.55
N ASN A 480 -29.88 -7.26 -9.05
CA ASN A 480 -30.46 -8.50 -8.53
C ASN A 480 -30.73 -8.49 -7.00
N GLY A 481 -31.05 -7.31 -6.44
CA GLY A 481 -31.27 -7.13 -4.99
C GLY A 481 -29.99 -7.04 -4.15
N VAL A 482 -28.81 -7.11 -4.75
CA VAL A 482 -27.50 -7.03 -4.08
C VAL A 482 -26.83 -5.70 -4.41
N GLY A 483 -26.27 -5.04 -3.39
CA GLY A 483 -25.55 -3.77 -3.52
C GLY A 483 -24.05 -3.94 -3.81
N PHE A 484 -23.43 -2.93 -4.41
CA PHE A 484 -21.97 -2.83 -4.48
C PHE A 484 -21.37 -2.36 -3.13
N ASN A 485 -20.22 -2.92 -2.77
CA ASN A 485 -19.41 -2.49 -1.63
C ASN A 485 -18.34 -1.47 -2.04
N ASN A 486 -18.05 -0.51 -1.17
CA ASN A 486 -17.21 0.66 -1.46
C ASN A 486 -15.78 0.56 -0.88
N SER A 487 -15.29 -0.64 -0.57
CA SER A 487 -14.01 -0.83 0.13
C SER A 487 -12.76 -0.52 -0.70
N ILE A 488 -12.87 -0.33 -2.02
CA ILE A 488 -11.74 0.11 -2.87
C ILE A 488 -11.94 1.58 -3.26
N PRO A 489 -10.92 2.46 -3.11
CA PRO A 489 -11.02 3.88 -3.44
C PRO A 489 -11.02 4.20 -4.95
N TYR A 490 -11.06 3.17 -5.80
CA TYR A 490 -11.07 3.28 -7.26
C TYR A 490 -12.18 2.37 -7.83
N ASN A 491 -13.10 2.96 -8.59
CA ASN A 491 -14.20 2.29 -9.31
C ASN A 491 -15.29 1.60 -8.46
N ASN A 492 -16.17 2.40 -7.85
CA ASN A 492 -17.43 1.92 -7.24
C ASN A 492 -18.63 2.31 -8.13
N ASP A 493 -19.46 1.35 -8.56
CA ASP A 493 -20.65 1.61 -9.38
C ASP A 493 -21.78 2.15 -8.48
N GLY A 494 -22.10 3.44 -8.63
CA GLY A 494 -22.97 4.16 -7.71
C GLY A 494 -22.75 5.67 -7.71
N ILE A 495 -23.35 6.34 -6.72
CA ILE A 495 -23.31 7.80 -6.57
C ILE A 495 -22.76 8.15 -5.18
N ASN A 496 -21.67 8.90 -5.11
CA ASN A 496 -21.12 9.44 -3.87
C ASN A 496 -21.22 10.97 -3.88
N ILE A 497 -21.64 11.56 -2.76
CA ILE A 497 -21.84 13.00 -2.61
C ILE A 497 -21.26 13.45 -1.27
N THR A 498 -20.38 14.45 -1.31
CA THR A 498 -19.77 15.05 -0.11
C THR A 498 -20.15 16.53 -0.01
N PHE A 499 -20.54 16.98 1.17
CA PHE A 499 -20.78 18.39 1.48
C PHE A 499 -19.76 18.93 2.48
N ASP A 500 -19.31 20.16 2.26
CA ASP A 500 -18.54 20.92 3.24
C ASP A 500 -19.51 21.55 4.26
N THR A 501 -19.38 21.17 5.52
CA THR A 501 -20.27 21.62 6.60
C THR A 501 -19.99 23.06 7.06
N LYS A 502 -18.78 23.61 6.81
CA LYS A 502 -18.40 25.00 7.09
C LYS A 502 -19.07 25.95 6.10
N THR A 503 -19.11 25.58 4.82
CA THR A 503 -19.71 26.42 3.77
C THR A 503 -21.20 26.12 3.54
N GLY A 504 -21.62 24.87 3.74
CA GLY A 504 -22.92 24.33 3.34
C GLY A 504 -22.98 23.88 1.87
N GLU A 505 -21.87 24.00 1.14
CA GLU A 505 -21.78 23.72 -0.29
C GLU A 505 -21.44 22.24 -0.56
N MET A 506 -21.72 21.77 -1.78
CA MET A 506 -21.20 20.48 -2.24
C MET A 506 -19.67 20.58 -2.43
N ASN A 507 -18.93 19.69 -1.79
CA ASN A 507 -17.47 19.61 -1.94
C ASN A 507 -17.05 18.66 -3.06
N SER A 508 -17.73 17.51 -3.17
CA SER A 508 -17.51 16.58 -4.27
C SER A 508 -18.74 15.76 -4.62
N TYR A 509 -18.75 15.27 -5.85
CA TYR A 509 -19.74 14.35 -6.40
C TYR A 509 -19.06 13.39 -7.37
N SER A 510 -19.43 12.12 -7.32
CA SER A 510 -19.06 11.13 -8.35
C SER A 510 -20.23 10.21 -8.64
N CYS A 511 -20.63 10.09 -9.90
CA CYS A 511 -21.53 9.08 -10.42
C CYS A 511 -20.76 8.22 -11.43
N VAL A 512 -20.08 7.20 -10.93
CA VAL A 512 -19.44 6.18 -11.77
C VAL A 512 -20.49 5.11 -12.03
N TRP A 513 -20.81 4.87 -13.29
CA TRP A 513 -21.92 4.00 -13.69
C TRP A 513 -21.57 3.27 -14.97
N GLN A 514 -21.52 1.94 -14.93
CA GLN A 514 -21.22 1.12 -16.10
C GLN A 514 -22.50 0.77 -16.86
N ASP A 515 -22.51 1.05 -18.17
CA ASP A 515 -23.61 0.71 -19.10
C ASP A 515 -23.84 -0.81 -19.18
N LYS A 516 -22.81 -1.62 -18.91
CA LYS A 516 -22.85 -3.08 -18.88
C LYS A 516 -22.08 -3.57 -17.68
N LEU A 517 -22.68 -4.48 -16.92
CA LEU A 517 -22.08 -5.16 -15.79
C LEU A 517 -22.14 -6.67 -16.06
N ASP A 518 -21.00 -7.33 -15.99
CA ASP A 518 -20.91 -8.79 -15.98
C ASP A 518 -20.76 -9.25 -14.52
N LEU A 519 -21.84 -9.80 -13.96
CA LEU A 519 -21.96 -10.09 -12.53
C LEU A 519 -22.45 -11.51 -12.29
N PRO A 520 -21.88 -12.22 -11.31
CA PRO A 520 -22.31 -13.56 -10.96
C PRO A 520 -23.68 -13.51 -10.24
N THR A 521 -24.51 -14.53 -10.41
CA THR A 521 -25.90 -14.55 -9.92
C THR A 521 -25.99 -14.82 -8.42
N ALA A 522 -26.80 -14.05 -7.68
CA ALA A 522 -27.08 -14.25 -6.25
C ALA A 522 -27.97 -15.48 -5.92
N THR A 523 -27.77 -16.58 -6.65
CA THR A 523 -28.40 -17.89 -6.44
C THR A 523 -27.33 -18.88 -5.97
N ASN A 524 -27.72 -19.89 -5.18
CA ASN A 524 -26.81 -20.90 -4.62
C ASN A 524 -25.66 -20.34 -3.76
N THR A 525 -25.83 -19.16 -3.15
CA THR A 525 -24.89 -18.67 -2.13
C THR A 525 -25.11 -19.38 -0.79
N ILE A 526 -24.11 -19.35 0.09
CA ILE A 526 -24.27 -19.70 1.50
C ILE A 526 -25.27 -18.74 2.19
N SER A 527 -25.74 -19.07 3.40
CA SER A 527 -26.60 -18.17 4.16
C SER A 527 -25.81 -17.08 4.90
N ASN A 528 -26.45 -15.96 5.24
CA ASN A 528 -25.87 -14.93 6.13
C ASN A 528 -25.41 -15.52 7.47
N ASP A 529 -26.17 -16.47 8.04
CA ASP A 529 -25.78 -17.14 9.29
C ASP A 529 -24.54 -18.01 9.11
N LYS A 530 -24.38 -18.70 7.97
CA LYS A 530 -23.17 -19.47 7.69
C LYS A 530 -21.96 -18.56 7.46
N ALA A 531 -22.14 -17.44 6.75
CA ALA A 531 -21.10 -16.42 6.60
C ALA A 531 -20.69 -15.81 7.96
N LYS A 532 -21.64 -15.59 8.87
CA LYS A 532 -21.37 -15.12 10.24
C LYS A 532 -20.59 -16.15 11.05
N GLU A 533 -20.97 -17.43 10.99
CA GLU A 533 -20.26 -18.54 11.64
C GLU A 533 -18.79 -18.61 11.16
N ILE A 534 -18.56 -18.49 9.85
CA ILE A 534 -17.21 -18.46 9.25
C ILE A 534 -16.43 -17.23 9.74
N PHE A 535 -17.04 -16.04 9.68
CA PHE A 535 -16.42 -14.78 10.11
C PHE A 535 -15.97 -14.83 11.57
N LEU A 536 -16.84 -15.24 12.50
CA LEU A 536 -16.55 -15.30 13.94
C LEU A 536 -15.65 -16.49 14.32
N SER A 537 -15.64 -17.56 13.52
CA SER A 537 -14.66 -18.66 13.67
C SER A 537 -13.24 -18.23 13.33
N ALA A 538 -13.08 -17.39 12.30
CA ALA A 538 -11.81 -16.81 11.90
C ALA A 538 -11.38 -15.65 12.82
N ASN A 539 -12.33 -14.84 13.26
CA ASN A 539 -12.13 -13.62 14.05
C ASN A 539 -12.67 -13.81 15.48
N LYS A 540 -12.14 -14.79 16.21
CA LYS A 540 -12.60 -15.09 17.58
C LYS A 540 -12.42 -13.85 18.49
N PRO A 541 -13.41 -13.50 19.34
CA PRO A 541 -13.30 -12.38 20.26
C PRO A 541 -12.10 -12.55 21.19
N GLN A 542 -11.28 -11.51 21.32
CA GLN A 542 -10.14 -11.47 22.24
C GLN A 542 -10.25 -10.28 23.19
N LEU A 543 -10.06 -10.54 24.49
CA LEU A 543 -9.94 -9.50 25.49
C LEU A 543 -8.59 -8.78 25.31
N ILE A 544 -8.63 -7.47 25.05
CA ILE A 544 -7.45 -6.63 24.83
C ILE A 544 -7.56 -5.28 25.56
N TYR A 545 -6.42 -4.66 25.81
CA TYR A 545 -6.32 -3.26 26.23
C TYR A 545 -6.18 -2.34 25.01
N LEU A 546 -7.23 -1.60 24.70
CA LEU A 546 -7.27 -0.59 23.64
C LEU A 546 -6.93 0.79 24.20
N LEU A 547 -6.00 1.50 23.54
CA LEU A 547 -5.62 2.87 23.93
C LEU A 547 -6.44 3.88 23.13
N LEU A 548 -7.29 4.62 23.83
CA LEU A 548 -8.21 5.59 23.23
C LEU A 548 -7.76 7.01 23.55
N ASN A 549 -7.47 7.82 22.53
CA ASN A 549 -7.22 9.25 22.73
C ASN A 549 -8.56 9.98 22.95
N LYS A 550 -8.83 10.41 24.19
CA LYS A 550 -9.97 11.28 24.55
C LYS A 550 -9.56 12.76 24.62
N GLY A 551 -8.51 13.14 23.90
CA GLY A 551 -7.91 14.47 23.90
C GLY A 551 -8.64 15.51 23.05
N GLU A 552 -8.47 16.78 23.42
CA GLU A 552 -9.05 17.94 22.73
C GLU A 552 -8.25 18.41 21.50
N ASN A 553 -7.15 17.74 21.13
CA ASN A 553 -6.42 17.79 19.84
C ASN A 553 -5.09 17.00 20.03
N MET A 554 -4.19 17.09 19.03
CA MET A 554 -2.83 16.53 19.10
C MET A 554 -1.99 17.13 20.25
N ASP A 555 -2.23 18.38 20.64
CA ASP A 555 -1.48 19.05 21.74
C ASP A 555 -2.03 18.66 23.13
N LYS A 556 -3.33 18.39 23.21
CA LYS A 556 -4.06 18.02 24.44
C LYS A 556 -4.38 16.53 24.48
N VAL A 557 -3.42 15.67 24.17
CA VAL A 557 -3.56 14.21 24.31
C VAL A 557 -4.03 13.85 25.72
N ASN A 558 -5.11 13.06 25.77
CA ASN A 558 -5.66 12.46 26.98
C ASN A 558 -5.98 10.99 26.70
N SER A 559 -4.93 10.18 26.56
CA SER A 559 -5.07 8.76 26.27
C SER A 559 -5.55 8.00 27.51
N LYS A 560 -6.63 7.23 27.36
CA LYS A 560 -7.15 6.31 28.37
C LYS A 560 -7.06 4.89 27.82
N LEU A 561 -6.51 3.99 28.62
CA LEU A 561 -6.58 2.56 28.35
C LEU A 561 -7.97 2.03 28.74
N GLN A 562 -8.63 1.32 27.83
CA GLN A 562 -9.92 0.67 28.07
C GLN A 562 -9.80 -0.82 27.76
N LEU A 563 -10.47 -1.63 28.57
CA LEU A 563 -10.50 -3.07 28.42
C LEU A 563 -11.71 -3.42 27.55
N VAL A 564 -11.48 -4.11 26.44
CA VAL A 564 -12.49 -4.39 25.40
C VAL A 564 -12.34 -5.82 24.91
N TYR A 565 -13.42 -6.42 24.40
CA TYR A 565 -13.28 -7.56 23.48
C TYR A 565 -13.31 -7.04 22.04
N SER A 566 -12.39 -7.51 21.20
CA SER A 566 -12.36 -7.20 19.77
C SER A 566 -12.41 -8.47 18.92
N VAL A 567 -13.03 -8.38 17.74
CA VAL A 567 -12.98 -9.43 16.70
C VAL A 567 -12.08 -9.00 15.56
N GLY A 568 -11.11 -9.85 15.22
CA GLY A 568 -10.08 -9.57 14.22
C GLY A 568 -8.96 -8.65 14.72
N ASN A 569 -7.94 -8.46 13.88
CA ASN A 569 -6.85 -7.51 14.15
C ASN A 569 -7.30 -6.10 13.77
N LEU A 570 -7.42 -5.20 14.75
CA LEU A 570 -7.89 -3.81 14.54
C LEU A 570 -6.98 -2.98 13.62
N ASN A 571 -5.75 -3.45 13.37
CA ASN A 571 -4.75 -2.83 12.51
C ASN A 571 -4.68 -3.48 11.11
N SER A 572 -5.62 -4.36 10.76
CA SER A 572 -5.67 -5.05 9.46
C SER A 572 -7.08 -5.01 8.84
N PRO A 573 -7.21 -5.00 7.51
CA PRO A 573 -8.52 -5.15 6.88
C PRO A 573 -9.11 -6.54 7.19
N LEU A 574 -10.39 -6.57 7.57
CA LEU A 574 -11.12 -7.81 7.74
C LEU A 574 -11.29 -8.51 6.39
N ASN A 575 -11.09 -9.83 6.39
CA ASN A 575 -11.28 -10.64 5.20
C ASN A 575 -12.77 -10.71 4.82
N SER A 576 -13.02 -10.68 3.52
CA SER A 576 -14.32 -10.98 2.93
C SER A 576 -14.47 -12.49 2.77
N ILE A 577 -15.69 -12.99 2.58
CA ILE A 577 -15.97 -14.42 2.40
C ILE A 577 -16.61 -14.63 1.03
N ASP A 578 -16.11 -15.57 0.24
CA ASP A 578 -16.71 -15.91 -1.06
C ASP A 578 -18.15 -16.44 -0.87
N ALA A 579 -19.11 -15.86 -1.58
CA ALA A 579 -20.52 -16.16 -1.32
C ALA A 579 -20.93 -17.58 -1.73
N TYR A 580 -20.16 -18.27 -2.58
CA TYR A 580 -20.49 -19.63 -3.03
C TYR A 580 -19.75 -20.69 -2.22
N THR A 581 -18.46 -20.48 -1.94
CA THR A 581 -17.63 -21.50 -1.30
C THR A 581 -17.53 -21.34 0.22
N GLY A 582 -17.74 -20.14 0.75
CA GLY A 582 -17.48 -19.83 2.16
C GLY A 582 -16.00 -19.70 2.52
N GLU A 583 -15.11 -19.65 1.53
CA GLU A 583 -13.67 -19.42 1.77
C GLU A 583 -13.40 -17.94 2.09
N LEU A 584 -12.47 -17.68 3.01
CA LEU A 584 -11.97 -16.32 3.28
C LEU A 584 -11.15 -15.82 2.09
N LEU A 585 -11.26 -14.54 1.78
CA LEU A 585 -10.57 -13.89 0.65
C LEU A 585 -9.54 -12.87 1.13
N ASN A 586 -8.39 -12.84 0.44
CA ASN A 586 -7.36 -11.82 0.60
C ASN A 586 -7.78 -10.49 -0.06
N PHE A 587 -6.93 -9.47 0.02
CA PHE A 587 -7.19 -8.15 -0.58
C PHE A 587 -7.36 -8.20 -2.12
N TYR A 588 -6.85 -9.23 -2.79
CA TYR A 588 -6.94 -9.46 -4.24
C TYR A 588 -8.11 -10.38 -4.63
N GLY A 589 -8.91 -10.86 -3.66
CA GLY A 589 -10.06 -11.72 -3.90
C GLY A 589 -9.71 -13.19 -4.13
N GLU A 590 -8.46 -13.57 -3.87
CA GLU A 590 -7.97 -14.96 -3.90
C GLU A 590 -8.24 -15.62 -2.53
N ASN A 591 -8.44 -16.94 -2.55
CA ASN A 591 -8.80 -17.70 -1.34
C ASN A 591 -7.60 -17.80 -0.39
N ILE A 592 -7.83 -17.57 0.90
CA ILE A 592 -6.85 -17.78 1.98
C ILE A 592 -6.83 -19.26 2.37
N ASP A 593 -6.41 -20.09 1.41
CA ASP A 593 -6.05 -21.50 1.60
C ASP A 593 -4.51 -21.69 1.60
N GLU A 594 -3.77 -20.58 1.60
CA GLU A 594 -2.30 -20.49 1.70
C GLU A 594 -1.81 -20.82 3.12
N ASN A 595 -2.10 -22.03 3.60
CA ASN A 595 -1.67 -22.48 4.90
C ASN A 595 -0.18 -22.86 4.88
N MET A 596 0.65 -21.88 5.25
CA MET A 596 2.10 -22.00 5.37
C MET A 596 2.54 -23.15 6.30
N ASP A 597 1.76 -23.52 7.32
CA ASP A 597 2.11 -24.65 8.21
C ASP A 597 1.82 -26.00 7.55
N VAL A 598 0.74 -26.12 6.76
CA VAL A 598 0.49 -27.29 5.90
C VAL A 598 1.60 -27.41 4.86
N PHE A 599 2.01 -26.31 4.22
CA PHE A 599 3.14 -26.31 3.29
C PHE A 599 4.44 -26.79 3.96
N LYS A 600 4.82 -26.18 5.11
CA LYS A 600 5.99 -26.60 5.89
C LYS A 600 5.94 -28.10 6.23
N SER A 601 4.76 -28.64 6.57
CA SER A 601 4.63 -30.08 6.87
C SER A 601 4.94 -30.99 5.67
N LYS A 602 4.71 -30.53 4.43
CA LYS A 602 5.00 -31.28 3.19
C LYS A 602 6.48 -31.27 2.81
N VAL A 603 7.25 -30.28 3.26
CA VAL A 603 8.69 -30.15 2.94
C VAL A 603 9.60 -30.53 4.12
N LYS A 604 9.03 -30.81 5.29
CA LYS A 604 9.75 -31.14 6.52
C LYS A 604 10.60 -32.40 6.39
N GLY A 605 11.87 -32.30 6.76
CA GLY A 605 12.86 -33.38 6.68
C GLY A 605 13.42 -33.63 5.28
N SER A 606 13.07 -32.80 4.29
CA SER A 606 13.66 -32.86 2.95
C SER A 606 14.97 -32.05 2.85
N ASP A 607 15.85 -32.45 1.92
CA ASP A 607 17.12 -31.75 1.63
C ASP A 607 16.94 -30.30 1.14
N VAL A 608 15.69 -29.86 0.89
CA VAL A 608 15.33 -28.51 0.44
C VAL A 608 14.31 -27.84 1.37
N GLU A 609 14.10 -28.32 2.60
CA GLU A 609 13.13 -27.77 3.56
C GLU A 609 13.31 -26.26 3.76
N LYS A 610 14.56 -25.83 3.91
CA LYS A 610 14.94 -24.43 4.11
C LYS A 610 14.65 -23.59 2.87
N GLU A 611 15.13 -24.04 1.71
CA GLU A 611 15.01 -23.36 0.43
C GLU A 611 13.54 -23.23 0.02
N SER A 612 12.76 -24.30 0.19
CA SER A 612 11.31 -24.33 -0.01
C SER A 612 10.60 -23.30 0.87
N THR A 613 10.92 -23.28 2.17
CA THR A 613 10.31 -22.34 3.13
C THR A 613 10.64 -20.88 2.79
N ILE A 614 11.86 -20.60 2.36
CA ILE A 614 12.27 -19.26 1.92
C ILE A 614 11.50 -18.85 0.66
N LEU A 615 11.55 -19.66 -0.41
CA LEU A 615 10.87 -19.36 -1.69
C LEU A 615 9.36 -19.17 -1.51
N ALA A 616 8.72 -19.97 -0.67
CA ALA A 616 7.30 -19.84 -0.32
C ALA A 616 7.01 -18.52 0.41
N SER A 617 7.82 -18.18 1.44
CA SER A 617 7.65 -16.94 2.20
C SER A 617 7.79 -15.66 1.36
N GLN A 618 8.44 -15.74 0.20
CA GLN A 618 8.67 -14.63 -0.73
C GLN A 618 7.77 -14.71 -1.99
N GLY A 619 6.84 -15.67 -2.06
CA GLY A 619 5.88 -15.83 -3.17
C GLY A 619 6.47 -16.37 -4.47
N ILE A 620 7.69 -16.90 -4.44
CA ILE A 620 8.37 -17.39 -5.63
C ILE A 620 7.76 -18.71 -6.10
N ILE A 621 7.39 -19.58 -5.17
CA ILE A 621 6.64 -20.82 -5.42
C ILE A 621 5.21 -20.70 -4.88
N ASP A 622 4.27 -21.29 -5.62
CA ASP A 622 2.90 -21.47 -5.18
C ASP A 622 2.85 -22.62 -4.15
N ILE A 623 2.19 -22.38 -3.01
CA ILE A 623 2.03 -23.38 -1.94
C ILE A 623 0.71 -24.15 -2.02
N LYS A 624 -0.25 -23.67 -2.82
CA LYS A 624 -1.52 -24.34 -3.06
C LYS A 624 -1.29 -25.65 -3.82
N ASP A 625 -1.95 -26.72 -3.38
CA ASP A 625 -1.82 -28.07 -3.95
C ASP A 625 -0.38 -28.62 -4.07
N PHE A 626 0.59 -27.98 -3.40
CA PHE A 626 2.02 -28.24 -3.55
C PHE A 626 2.40 -29.71 -3.34
N LYS A 627 3.31 -30.22 -4.18
CA LYS A 627 3.89 -31.56 -4.14
C LYS A 627 5.39 -31.44 -4.42
N LEU A 628 6.21 -32.00 -3.53
CA LEU A 628 7.67 -31.84 -3.59
C LEU A 628 8.32 -32.71 -4.69
N ASP A 629 7.82 -33.93 -4.88
CA ASP A 629 8.42 -34.93 -5.76
C ASP A 629 7.75 -35.00 -7.15
N SER A 630 6.79 -34.11 -7.45
CA SER A 630 6.15 -34.07 -8.77
C SER A 630 7.07 -33.50 -9.83
N GLU A 631 7.03 -34.07 -11.03
CA GLU A 631 7.63 -33.51 -12.24
C GLU A 631 6.98 -32.14 -12.56
N ILE A 632 7.76 -31.19 -13.06
CA ILE A 632 7.29 -29.82 -13.35
C ILE A 632 6.92 -29.64 -14.83
N THR A 633 5.87 -28.85 -15.08
CA THR A 633 5.54 -28.38 -16.44
C THR A 633 6.33 -27.12 -16.82
N ARG A 634 6.46 -26.87 -18.13
CA ARG A 634 7.13 -25.68 -18.65
C ARG A 634 6.46 -24.37 -18.20
N LEU A 635 5.13 -24.37 -18.03
CA LEU A 635 4.39 -23.22 -17.49
C LEU A 635 4.71 -22.98 -16.01
N GLN A 636 4.82 -24.02 -15.18
CA GLN A 636 5.23 -23.89 -13.78
C GLN A 636 6.65 -23.31 -13.66
N LEU A 637 7.59 -23.78 -14.49
CA LEU A 637 8.94 -23.20 -14.59
C LEU A 637 8.90 -21.70 -14.91
N VAL A 638 8.13 -21.29 -15.94
CA VAL A 638 8.00 -19.88 -16.30
C VAL A 638 7.42 -19.06 -15.14
N LYS A 639 6.35 -19.52 -14.48
CA LYS A 639 5.74 -18.83 -13.33
C LYS A 639 6.76 -18.60 -12.21
N ILE A 640 7.49 -19.63 -11.81
CA ILE A 640 8.49 -19.55 -10.73
C ILE A 640 9.66 -18.62 -11.11
N LEU A 641 10.18 -18.71 -12.34
CA LEU A 641 11.28 -17.84 -12.79
C LEU A 641 10.85 -16.38 -12.98
N VAL A 642 9.60 -16.11 -13.33
CA VAL A 642 9.02 -14.76 -13.40
C VAL A 642 8.76 -14.20 -12.00
N ASN A 643 8.20 -14.97 -11.07
CA ASN A 643 8.08 -14.56 -9.67
C ASN A 643 9.46 -14.23 -9.08
N ALA A 644 10.46 -15.06 -9.36
CA ALA A 644 11.86 -14.87 -8.98
C ALA A 644 12.51 -13.61 -9.59
N LYS A 645 12.00 -13.10 -10.72
CA LYS A 645 12.38 -11.80 -11.31
C LYS A 645 11.58 -10.61 -10.75
N GLY A 646 10.56 -10.87 -9.93
CA GLY A 646 9.52 -9.93 -9.54
C GLY A 646 8.41 -9.88 -10.60
N PHE A 647 7.29 -10.56 -10.35
CA PHE A 647 6.12 -10.54 -11.23
C PHE A 647 5.50 -9.13 -11.27
N ASN A 648 5.60 -8.43 -12.41
CA ASN A 648 5.00 -7.10 -12.60
C ASN A 648 4.35 -6.91 -13.99
N PRO A 649 3.13 -7.42 -14.20
CA PRO A 649 2.36 -7.18 -15.42
C PRO A 649 1.99 -5.73 -15.81
N TYR A 650 2.41 -4.69 -15.07
CA TYR A 650 2.26 -3.28 -15.51
C TYR A 650 3.45 -2.70 -16.26
N LEU A 651 4.52 -3.48 -16.44
CA LEU A 651 5.71 -2.98 -17.14
C LEU A 651 5.34 -2.52 -18.55
N LYS A 652 5.44 -1.21 -18.78
CA LYS A 652 5.12 -0.57 -20.05
C LYS A 652 6.09 -1.06 -21.13
N GLY A 653 5.58 -1.27 -22.35
CA GLY A 653 6.38 -1.75 -23.47
C GLY A 653 6.41 -3.28 -23.65
N MET A 654 5.62 -4.03 -22.87
CA MET A 654 5.33 -5.43 -23.20
C MET A 654 4.53 -5.52 -24.51
N ASN A 655 5.06 -6.25 -25.47
CA ASN A 655 4.41 -6.51 -26.77
C ASN A 655 3.43 -7.69 -26.68
N GLU A 656 2.52 -7.80 -27.65
CA GLU A 656 1.78 -9.06 -27.85
C GLU A 656 2.74 -10.22 -28.19
N LEU A 657 2.38 -11.42 -27.77
CA LEU A 657 3.15 -12.63 -28.03
C LEU A 657 2.92 -13.15 -29.45
N SER A 658 3.98 -13.66 -30.08
CA SER A 658 3.94 -14.28 -31.41
C SER A 658 3.45 -15.73 -31.39
N PHE A 659 3.36 -16.35 -30.20
CA PHE A 659 2.85 -17.71 -30.04
C PHE A 659 1.43 -17.88 -30.58
N THR A 660 1.20 -18.98 -31.27
CA THR A 660 -0.05 -19.26 -31.98
C THR A 660 -1.17 -19.79 -31.09
N LYS A 661 -0.83 -20.61 -30.08
CA LYS A 661 -1.74 -21.23 -29.08
C LYS A 661 -0.94 -21.67 -27.85
N GLY A 662 -1.65 -22.11 -26.80
CA GLY A 662 -1.09 -22.93 -25.71
C GLY A 662 -0.78 -22.18 -24.40
N ILE A 663 -1.23 -20.93 -24.28
CA ILE A 663 -0.92 -20.02 -23.15
C ILE A 663 -2.16 -19.70 -22.30
N GLY A 664 -3.36 -19.83 -22.87
CA GLY A 664 -4.59 -19.21 -22.36
C GLY A 664 -4.95 -17.95 -23.16
N ASP A 665 -6.02 -17.27 -22.74
CA ASP A 665 -6.49 -16.03 -23.37
C ASP A 665 -5.55 -14.85 -23.06
N LYS A 666 -5.57 -13.79 -23.88
CA LYS A 666 -4.65 -12.62 -23.77
C LYS A 666 -4.72 -11.89 -22.42
N ASP A 667 -5.87 -11.96 -21.77
CA ASP A 667 -6.12 -11.31 -20.47
C ASP A 667 -5.90 -12.28 -19.29
N SER A 668 -5.63 -13.56 -19.57
CA SER A 668 -5.35 -14.55 -18.52
C SER A 668 -4.03 -14.26 -17.79
N THR A 669 -4.00 -14.58 -16.49
CA THR A 669 -2.78 -14.51 -15.67
C THR A 669 -1.62 -15.30 -16.30
N ASP A 670 -1.91 -16.46 -16.92
CA ASP A 670 -0.90 -17.31 -17.56
C ASP A 670 -0.29 -16.64 -18.80
N TYR A 671 -1.10 -15.91 -19.58
CA TYR A 671 -0.58 -15.07 -20.66
C TYR A 671 0.30 -13.94 -20.16
N LYS A 672 -0.08 -13.25 -19.06
CA LYS A 672 0.80 -12.24 -18.44
C LYS A 672 2.13 -12.86 -17.97
N TYR A 673 2.11 -14.06 -17.39
CA TYR A 673 3.33 -14.79 -17.00
C TYR A 673 4.23 -15.12 -18.19
N VAL A 674 3.69 -15.62 -19.30
CA VAL A 674 4.48 -15.90 -20.52
C VAL A 674 4.98 -14.59 -21.15
N GLN A 675 4.19 -13.52 -21.13
CA GLN A 675 4.58 -12.19 -21.63
C GLN A 675 5.77 -11.61 -20.85
N LEU A 676 5.74 -11.70 -19.52
CA LEU A 676 6.86 -11.35 -18.64
C LEU A 676 8.06 -12.28 -18.85
N GLY A 677 7.81 -13.58 -19.03
CA GLY A 677 8.86 -14.56 -19.35
C GLY A 677 9.62 -14.23 -20.62
N VAL A 678 8.94 -13.74 -21.66
CA VAL A 678 9.56 -13.23 -22.90
C VAL A 678 10.34 -11.95 -22.63
N MET A 679 9.73 -10.96 -21.97
CA MET A 679 10.38 -9.66 -21.73
C MET A 679 11.61 -9.78 -20.81
N TYR A 680 11.60 -10.69 -19.84
CA TYR A 680 12.75 -11.01 -18.98
C TYR A 680 13.77 -11.94 -19.65
N GLY A 681 13.56 -12.34 -20.92
CA GLY A 681 14.48 -13.19 -21.68
C GLY A 681 14.51 -14.67 -21.25
N ILE A 682 13.63 -15.09 -20.33
CA ILE A 682 13.53 -16.46 -19.81
C ILE A 682 13.11 -17.42 -20.92
N ILE A 683 12.18 -17.00 -21.78
CA ILE A 683 11.69 -17.74 -22.95
C ILE A 683 11.82 -16.92 -24.24
N GLU A 684 11.93 -17.61 -25.38
CA GLU A 684 12.00 -16.99 -26.70
C GLU A 684 10.59 -16.87 -27.30
N ASP A 685 10.17 -15.68 -27.70
CA ASP A 685 8.90 -15.49 -28.43
C ASP A 685 9.01 -16.06 -29.85
N LYS A 686 8.10 -16.99 -30.19
CA LYS A 686 8.17 -17.77 -31.44
C LYS A 686 6.78 -17.98 -32.03
N LYS A 687 6.70 -17.99 -33.37
CA LYS A 687 5.49 -18.28 -34.14
C LYS A 687 5.18 -19.79 -34.19
N GLU A 688 5.04 -20.39 -33.02
CA GLU A 688 4.73 -21.81 -32.82
C GLU A 688 3.70 -21.99 -31.69
N VAL A 689 3.38 -23.23 -31.30
CA VAL A 689 2.51 -23.50 -30.15
C VAL A 689 3.37 -23.48 -28.88
N PHE A 690 3.00 -22.65 -27.89
CA PHE A 690 3.63 -22.71 -26.57
C PHE A 690 3.21 -24.01 -25.89
N LYS A 691 4.18 -24.86 -25.59
CA LYS A 691 3.97 -26.17 -24.99
C LYS A 691 4.03 -26.04 -23.45
N GLY A 692 3.02 -25.39 -22.86
CA GLY A 692 2.97 -25.11 -21.41
C GLY A 692 2.95 -26.37 -20.53
N GLU A 693 2.19 -27.37 -20.94
CA GLU A 693 1.94 -28.63 -20.19
C GLU A 693 3.02 -29.70 -20.36
N GLU A 694 4.01 -29.51 -21.25
CA GLU A 694 5.12 -30.46 -21.37
C GLU A 694 6.04 -30.39 -20.16
N LEU A 695 6.53 -31.56 -19.74
CA LEU A 695 7.49 -31.69 -18.64
C LEU A 695 8.85 -31.10 -19.04
N VAL A 696 9.52 -30.47 -18.07
CA VAL A 696 10.83 -29.85 -18.27
C VAL A 696 11.93 -30.89 -18.11
N THR A 697 12.84 -30.97 -19.08
CA THR A 697 14.08 -31.76 -18.98
C THR A 697 15.20 -30.98 -18.28
N ARG A 698 16.17 -31.69 -17.69
CA ARG A 698 17.31 -31.06 -16.99
C ARG A 698 18.16 -30.14 -17.90
N GLU A 699 18.27 -30.42 -19.20
CA GLU A 699 18.93 -29.50 -20.14
C GLU A 699 18.12 -28.22 -20.44
N GLU A 700 16.79 -28.27 -20.35
CA GLU A 700 15.93 -27.08 -20.48
C GLU A 700 15.98 -26.23 -19.22
N LEU A 701 15.94 -26.84 -18.03
CA LEU A 701 16.17 -26.14 -16.77
C LEU A 701 17.52 -25.42 -16.78
N ALA A 702 18.59 -26.07 -17.26
CA ALA A 702 19.91 -25.44 -17.40
C ALA A 702 19.84 -24.17 -18.26
N LYS A 703 19.18 -24.25 -19.42
CA LYS A 703 18.99 -23.12 -20.34
C LYS A 703 18.21 -21.98 -19.66
N SER A 704 17.10 -22.28 -19.00
CA SER A 704 16.25 -21.28 -18.35
C SER A 704 16.91 -20.60 -17.14
N LEU A 705 17.71 -21.31 -16.35
CA LEU A 705 18.43 -20.71 -15.21
C LEU A 705 19.61 -19.83 -15.67
N VAL A 706 20.36 -20.26 -16.67
CA VAL A 706 21.42 -19.43 -17.27
C VAL A 706 20.85 -18.17 -17.92
N LYS A 707 19.63 -18.24 -18.50
CA LYS A 707 18.85 -17.08 -18.95
C LYS A 707 18.37 -16.19 -17.80
N LEU A 708 17.87 -16.76 -16.70
CA LEU A 708 17.51 -16.01 -15.49
C LEU A 708 18.70 -15.16 -14.98
N LEU A 709 19.93 -15.70 -15.06
CA LEU A 709 21.15 -14.99 -14.66
C LEU A 709 21.69 -14.00 -15.71
N GLY A 710 21.15 -13.96 -16.92
CA GLY A 710 21.62 -13.08 -18.00
C GLY A 710 22.93 -13.54 -18.68
N TYR A 711 23.26 -14.84 -18.59
CA TYR A 711 24.49 -15.42 -19.17
C TYR A 711 24.24 -16.14 -20.51
N ASP A 712 23.10 -15.89 -21.17
CA ASP A 712 22.71 -16.52 -22.43
C ASP A 712 23.74 -16.27 -23.55
N LYS A 713 24.23 -15.04 -23.69
CA LYS A 713 25.25 -14.68 -24.70
C LYS A 713 26.57 -15.41 -24.49
N ILE A 714 26.90 -15.82 -23.27
CA ILE A 714 28.11 -16.61 -22.98
C ILE A 714 27.86 -18.07 -23.35
N ALA A 715 26.67 -18.59 -23.04
CA ALA A 715 26.24 -19.95 -23.35
C ALA A 715 26.15 -20.24 -24.86
N GLU A 716 25.85 -19.22 -25.67
CA GLU A 716 25.74 -19.32 -27.14
C GLU A 716 27.09 -19.40 -27.87
N ILE A 717 28.22 -19.10 -27.21
CA ILE A 717 29.54 -19.09 -27.85
C ILE A 717 30.05 -20.53 -28.02
N LYS A 718 29.92 -21.07 -29.25
CA LYS A 718 30.40 -22.40 -29.61
C LYS A 718 31.90 -22.56 -29.31
N GLY A 719 32.25 -23.62 -28.58
CA GLY A 719 33.64 -23.99 -28.27
C GLY A 719 34.30 -23.22 -27.11
N LEU A 720 33.62 -22.26 -26.48
CA LEU A 720 34.14 -21.55 -25.30
C LEU A 720 34.12 -22.40 -24.02
N LEU A 721 33.13 -23.29 -23.92
CA LEU A 721 32.80 -24.04 -22.71
C LEU A 721 32.88 -25.54 -23.01
N ASN A 722 33.61 -26.28 -22.17
CA ASN A 722 33.83 -27.71 -22.33
C ASN A 722 32.92 -28.51 -21.39
N ILE A 723 32.25 -29.53 -21.91
CA ILE A 723 31.51 -30.51 -21.11
C ILE A 723 32.51 -31.53 -20.54
N THR A 724 32.44 -31.77 -19.23
CA THR A 724 33.23 -32.79 -18.52
C THR A 724 32.40 -33.99 -18.05
N TYR A 725 31.11 -34.05 -18.39
CA TYR A 725 30.18 -35.11 -17.98
C TYR A 725 30.31 -36.38 -18.84
N THR A 726 30.14 -37.55 -18.21
CA THR A 726 30.29 -38.86 -18.88
C THR A 726 29.17 -39.16 -19.87
N ASP A 727 28.01 -38.52 -19.71
CA ASP A 727 26.85 -38.54 -20.62
C ASP A 727 26.72 -37.24 -21.45
N GLY A 728 27.79 -36.44 -21.53
CA GLY A 728 27.79 -35.15 -22.21
C GLY A 728 27.39 -35.18 -23.69
N ASN A 729 27.55 -36.34 -24.35
CA ASN A 729 27.09 -36.59 -25.72
C ASN A 729 25.57 -36.70 -25.88
N MET A 730 24.80 -36.78 -24.78
CA MET A 730 23.34 -36.78 -24.79
C MET A 730 22.74 -35.36 -24.72
N ILE A 731 23.56 -34.33 -24.50
CA ILE A 731 23.11 -32.93 -24.45
C ILE A 731 22.80 -32.44 -25.87
N SER A 732 21.68 -31.75 -26.06
CA SER A 732 21.36 -31.12 -27.36
C SER A 732 22.41 -30.09 -27.76
N GLU A 733 22.79 -30.02 -29.04
CA GLU A 733 23.89 -29.14 -29.52
C GLU A 733 23.68 -27.66 -29.12
N ASP A 734 22.43 -27.17 -29.16
CA ASP A 734 22.05 -25.81 -28.78
C ASP A 734 22.10 -25.52 -27.27
N LYS A 735 22.32 -26.56 -26.43
CA LYS A 735 22.30 -26.49 -24.96
C LYS A 735 23.64 -26.82 -24.31
N VAL A 736 24.66 -27.19 -25.10
CA VAL A 736 26.02 -27.53 -24.62
C VAL A 736 26.60 -26.46 -23.68
N GLY A 737 26.62 -25.19 -24.10
CA GLY A 737 27.14 -24.09 -23.28
C GLY A 737 26.26 -23.79 -22.07
N TYR A 738 24.95 -23.90 -22.20
CA TYR A 738 23.98 -23.71 -21.11
C TYR A 738 24.16 -24.75 -20.00
N VAL A 739 24.24 -26.04 -20.35
CA VAL A 739 24.48 -27.13 -19.39
C VAL A 739 25.87 -27.02 -18.76
N SER A 740 26.88 -26.61 -19.53
CA SER A 740 28.23 -26.38 -19.00
C SER A 740 28.29 -25.24 -17.97
N LEU A 741 27.62 -24.11 -18.23
CA LEU A 741 27.52 -22.99 -17.29
C LEU A 741 26.70 -23.35 -16.06
N ALA A 742 25.52 -23.96 -16.24
CA ALA A 742 24.68 -24.40 -15.13
C ALA A 742 25.42 -25.37 -14.20
N GLY A 743 26.21 -26.27 -14.78
CA GLY A 743 27.11 -27.17 -14.06
C GLY A 743 28.23 -26.46 -13.29
N GLY A 744 28.98 -25.58 -13.97
CA GLY A 744 30.08 -24.82 -13.35
C GLY A 744 29.63 -23.87 -12.24
N LEU A 745 28.44 -23.28 -12.39
CA LEU A 745 27.77 -22.45 -11.38
C LEU A 745 27.03 -23.27 -10.30
N LYS A 746 27.02 -24.61 -10.40
CA LYS A 746 26.33 -25.55 -9.51
C LYS A 746 24.81 -25.34 -9.40
N LEU A 747 24.19 -24.83 -10.46
CA LEU A 747 22.75 -24.69 -10.57
C LEU A 747 22.06 -26.04 -10.76
N ILE A 748 22.76 -27.00 -11.39
CA ILE A 748 22.33 -28.38 -11.55
C ILE A 748 23.48 -29.30 -11.14
N GLU A 749 23.20 -30.24 -10.24
CA GLU A 749 24.17 -31.21 -9.74
C GLU A 749 24.26 -32.44 -10.66
N ALA A 750 25.47 -32.89 -10.96
CA ALA A 750 25.71 -34.20 -11.56
C ALA A 750 25.58 -35.31 -10.51
N SER A 751 25.22 -36.52 -10.95
CA SER A 751 25.25 -37.72 -10.12
C SER A 751 26.69 -38.14 -9.77
N ILE A 752 26.83 -39.06 -8.82
CA ILE A 752 28.13 -39.50 -8.28
C ILE A 752 29.06 -40.15 -9.32
N ASP A 753 28.52 -40.65 -10.44
CA ASP A 753 29.24 -41.16 -11.60
C ASP A 753 29.48 -40.10 -12.70
N ASN A 754 29.37 -38.82 -12.33
CA ASN A 754 29.63 -37.65 -13.17
C ASN A 754 28.73 -37.58 -14.43
N LYS A 755 27.46 -37.99 -14.29
CA LYS A 755 26.41 -37.80 -15.31
C LYS A 755 25.52 -36.62 -14.96
N ILE A 756 25.19 -35.80 -15.96
CA ILE A 756 24.27 -34.66 -15.78
C ILE A 756 22.80 -35.03 -16.06
N ARG A 757 22.57 -36.18 -16.71
CA ARG A 757 21.28 -36.76 -17.09
C ARG A 757 20.39 -35.75 -17.84
N PRO A 758 20.81 -35.27 -19.02
CA PRO A 758 20.22 -34.09 -19.64
C PRO A 758 18.77 -34.28 -20.11
N LYS A 759 18.34 -35.54 -20.32
CA LYS A 759 17.00 -35.88 -20.81
C LYS A 759 16.01 -36.30 -19.71
N ASP A 760 16.47 -36.48 -18.47
CA ASP A 760 15.57 -36.77 -17.36
C ASP A 760 14.69 -35.55 -17.08
N THR A 761 13.45 -35.80 -16.66
CA THR A 761 12.48 -34.80 -16.21
C THR A 761 12.88 -34.22 -14.85
N VAL A 762 12.52 -32.96 -14.63
CA VAL A 762 12.85 -32.19 -13.42
C VAL A 762 11.73 -32.29 -12.40
N THR A 763 12.09 -32.60 -11.15
CA THR A 763 11.18 -32.55 -10.00
C THR A 763 11.07 -31.15 -9.39
N MET A 764 9.98 -30.87 -8.67
CA MET A 764 9.82 -29.61 -7.93
C MET A 764 10.94 -29.40 -6.89
N SER A 765 11.40 -30.47 -6.23
CA SER A 765 12.56 -30.46 -5.32
C SER A 765 13.85 -29.99 -6.02
N GLU A 766 14.19 -30.56 -7.18
CA GLU A 766 15.34 -30.12 -7.99
C GLU A 766 15.19 -28.67 -8.44
N LEU A 767 13.99 -28.24 -8.86
CA LEU A 767 13.72 -26.86 -9.26
C LEU A 767 13.96 -25.88 -8.12
N ILE A 768 13.44 -26.17 -6.92
CA ILE A 768 13.60 -25.33 -5.72
C ILE A 768 15.08 -25.11 -5.41
N LYS A 769 15.87 -26.20 -5.36
CA LYS A 769 17.31 -26.14 -5.10
C LYS A 769 18.04 -25.31 -6.15
N ALA A 770 17.69 -25.50 -7.42
CA ALA A 770 18.32 -24.83 -8.55
C ALA A 770 17.98 -23.33 -8.62
N VAL A 771 16.71 -22.95 -8.41
CA VAL A 771 16.25 -21.55 -8.39
C VAL A 771 16.83 -20.81 -7.19
N TYR A 772 16.79 -21.39 -5.99
CA TYR A 772 17.39 -20.77 -4.80
C TYR A 772 18.89 -20.56 -4.98
N THR A 773 19.60 -21.53 -5.57
CA THR A 773 21.04 -21.42 -5.85
C THR A 773 21.33 -20.35 -6.91
N ALA A 774 20.52 -20.26 -7.98
CA ALA A 774 20.63 -19.22 -9.00
C ALA A 774 20.44 -17.82 -8.40
N LEU A 775 19.37 -17.60 -7.63
CA LEU A 775 19.13 -16.31 -6.96
C LEU A 775 20.20 -16.00 -5.89
N GLY A 776 20.74 -17.03 -5.24
CA GLY A 776 21.87 -16.90 -4.34
C GLY A 776 23.18 -16.52 -5.04
N SER A 777 23.33 -16.83 -6.34
CA SER A 777 24.53 -16.49 -7.12
C SER A 777 24.57 -15.03 -7.59
N LEU A 778 23.40 -14.39 -7.76
CA LEU A 778 23.26 -12.95 -8.08
C LEU A 778 23.77 -12.01 -6.96
N ARG A 779 24.23 -12.55 -5.83
CA ARG A 779 24.78 -11.80 -4.69
C ARG A 779 26.31 -11.61 -4.74
N LYS A 780 27.02 -12.18 -5.71
CA LYS A 780 28.49 -12.29 -5.73
C LYS A 780 29.16 -11.47 -6.82
#